data_AF-A0A812ICP9-F1
#
_entry.id   AF-A0A812ICP9-F1
#
_cell.length_a   1.000
_cell.length_b   1.000
_cell.length_c   1.000
_cell.angle_alpha   90.00
_cell.angle_beta   90.00
_cell.angle_gamma   90.00
#
_symmetry.space_group_name_H-M   'P 1'
#
loop_
_entity.id
_entity.type
_entity.pdbx_description
1 polymer ?
#
loop_
_entity_poly.entity_id
_entity_poly.type
_entity_poly.pdbx_seq_one_letter_code
_entity_poly.pdbx_strand_id
1 'polypeptide(L)'
;MDARDFLQLRPHAGEELRLEDIIDVNEFEIAEAILNGKAALLGQNIGSCHLFGLCLHFGHHGTAAALLAHGVPGCELEVRHLGPFAGRARPPQFAECTCGSSWHTCPSCCYGFDTETHSWMVDWDAALTHAVEAAEVAAARPTARMVSKALRNGQSLPNLKVSKEASARLLDIAILSGDRALAEELAATSMHRPLRRWVWQDVFDEYLDERGYWLVVQDSKVIESAVAVGASLACLKAPRPSSFQEMPFRVAVALYDYELWKQIGEFLPEEPAASSWAPLQTQNMLAATALCTVSCDRFQIAVCERRLLEMGMACPASAKYLTTFSFLVGCNCAPYEQLAYLTLLDLCLLCGHSTGARLCMSLGLTEMSRWTQSLCLDHLLFACPVCGENGAPEDYFLLAPFEKRQAAARSALQPSLEAAWQHARCEMGINLSQAMRSWACGRVVPQSVLNHVLSFAAVRPGLLKVIDGRETELLHGIQSSPITIDFFAERMAKAAAEQRSANCQQVDAQNGHDDDAPGFPSVEENPLAFRVDESAHAAGAKASGPDQDSTNDLLTAIRNSKDDAPPLSGDGVVIFRFRRRSNTEDVNNILFDPNGPLTDLHRRVLEAGCEVAPGWCPAKALFVPLTQQQLGELLQPEAQGSIYELGGRDVLALKSDADMLNGAFRKIRRKDRPKLRREAPHESNPDGDGSDDSNGEPLAMMQGGLRTDSSLGFPMYSDAMTL
;
A
#
# COMPACT_ATOMS: atom_id res chain seq x y z
N MET A 1 -42.88 -32.88 -21.30
CA MET A 1 -42.40 -31.69 -20.59
C MET A 1 -43.22 -31.50 -19.34
N ASP A 2 -43.00 -32.45 -18.43
CA ASP A 2 -43.10 -32.26 -16.99
C ASP A 2 -41.86 -31.46 -16.55
N ALA A 3 -41.92 -30.77 -15.41
CA ALA A 3 -40.74 -30.11 -14.84
C ALA A 3 -39.64 -31.13 -14.44
N ARG A 4 -40.01 -32.40 -14.24
CA ARG A 4 -39.07 -33.52 -14.04
C ARG A 4 -38.17 -33.81 -15.25
N ASP A 5 -38.59 -33.47 -16.46
CA ASP A 5 -37.81 -33.74 -17.69
C ASP A 5 -36.48 -32.94 -17.69
N PHE A 6 -36.47 -31.76 -17.05
CA PHE A 6 -35.29 -30.90 -16.92
C PHE A 6 -34.21 -31.41 -15.94
N LEU A 7 -34.39 -32.55 -15.28
CA LEU A 7 -33.48 -33.06 -14.25
C LEU A 7 -32.85 -34.41 -14.61
N GLN A 8 -31.56 -34.54 -14.32
CA GLN A 8 -30.89 -35.83 -14.28
C GLN A 8 -31.08 -36.42 -12.88
N LEU A 9 -31.85 -37.50 -12.78
CA LEU A 9 -32.21 -38.13 -11.50
C LEU A 9 -31.44 -39.42 -11.25
N ARG A 10 -31.16 -39.71 -9.97
CA ARG A 10 -30.61 -41.01 -9.56
C ARG A 10 -31.59 -42.14 -9.85
N PRO A 11 -31.10 -43.32 -10.30
CA PRO A 11 -31.95 -44.51 -10.32
C PRO A 11 -32.43 -44.80 -8.89
N HIS A 12 -33.72 -45.09 -8.77
CA HIS A 12 -34.46 -45.28 -7.50
C HIS A 12 -34.93 -44.03 -6.75
N ALA A 13 -34.97 -42.84 -7.36
CA ALA A 13 -35.73 -41.70 -6.83
C ALA A 13 -37.20 -42.11 -6.55
N GLY A 14 -37.71 -41.76 -5.36
CA GLY A 14 -39.08 -42.08 -4.94
C GLY A 14 -40.14 -41.18 -5.59
N GLU A 15 -41.40 -41.32 -5.17
CA GLU A 15 -42.47 -40.39 -5.62
C GLU A 15 -42.21 -38.95 -5.14
N GLU A 16 -41.67 -38.81 -3.92
CA GLU A 16 -41.26 -37.55 -3.30
C GLU A 16 -39.76 -37.29 -3.58
N LEU A 17 -39.51 -36.41 -4.54
CA LEU A 17 -38.17 -35.98 -4.96
C LEU A 17 -37.47 -35.16 -3.88
N ARG A 18 -36.32 -35.62 -3.41
CA ARG A 18 -35.40 -34.87 -2.53
C ARG A 18 -34.27 -34.25 -3.35
N LEU A 19 -33.65 -33.20 -2.81
CA LEU A 19 -32.49 -32.56 -3.45
C LEU A 19 -31.34 -33.57 -3.71
N GLU A 20 -31.18 -34.54 -2.80
CA GLU A 20 -30.19 -35.62 -2.86
C GLU A 20 -30.41 -36.63 -4.01
N ASP A 21 -31.61 -36.69 -4.59
CA ASP A 21 -31.96 -37.55 -5.72
C ASP A 21 -31.58 -36.93 -7.07
N ILE A 22 -31.31 -35.63 -7.10
CA ILE A 22 -30.96 -34.86 -8.29
C ILE A 22 -29.44 -34.96 -8.47
N ILE A 23 -29.00 -35.49 -9.61
CA ILE A 23 -27.58 -35.55 -10.00
C ILE A 23 -27.16 -34.21 -10.58
N ASP A 24 -27.97 -33.70 -11.51
CA ASP A 24 -27.69 -32.48 -12.26
C ASP A 24 -28.95 -31.94 -12.96
N VAL A 25 -28.84 -30.78 -13.59
CA VAL A 25 -29.88 -30.13 -14.40
C VAL A 25 -29.56 -30.27 -15.90
N ASN A 26 -30.55 -30.55 -16.73
CA ASN A 26 -30.36 -30.63 -18.18
C ASN A 26 -30.41 -29.23 -18.82
N GLU A 27 -29.26 -28.54 -18.85
CA GLU A 27 -29.14 -27.19 -19.42
C GLU A 27 -29.66 -27.08 -20.87
N PHE A 28 -29.50 -28.13 -21.69
CA PHE A 28 -29.96 -28.14 -23.08
C PHE A 28 -31.49 -28.10 -23.18
N GLU A 29 -32.19 -28.91 -22.39
CA GLU A 29 -33.66 -28.90 -22.37
C GLU A 29 -34.22 -27.60 -21.77
N ILE A 30 -33.53 -26.98 -20.82
CA ILE A 30 -33.88 -25.64 -20.33
C ILE A 30 -33.72 -24.61 -21.44
N ALA A 31 -32.58 -24.59 -22.14
CA ALA A 31 -32.34 -23.68 -23.25
C ALA A 31 -33.39 -23.87 -24.36
N GLU A 32 -33.73 -25.11 -24.73
CA GLU A 32 -34.81 -25.41 -25.66
C GLU A 32 -36.17 -24.90 -25.15
N ALA A 33 -36.50 -25.09 -23.87
CA ALA A 33 -37.74 -24.60 -23.29
C ALA A 33 -37.83 -23.06 -23.27
N ILE A 34 -36.72 -22.37 -22.97
CA ILE A 34 -36.60 -20.91 -23.05
C ILE A 34 -36.85 -20.44 -24.49
N LEU A 35 -36.14 -21.01 -25.47
CA LEU A 35 -36.24 -20.64 -26.89
C LEU A 35 -37.64 -20.90 -27.47
N ASN A 36 -38.34 -21.94 -27.00
CA ASN A 36 -39.73 -22.23 -27.35
C ASN A 36 -40.77 -21.38 -26.58
N GLY A 37 -40.35 -20.38 -25.80
CA GLY A 37 -41.25 -19.50 -25.05
C GLY A 37 -41.98 -20.17 -23.88
N LYS A 38 -41.52 -21.33 -23.41
CA LYS A 38 -42.16 -22.14 -22.34
C LYS A 38 -41.78 -21.67 -20.93
N ALA A 39 -41.47 -20.38 -20.74
CA ALA A 39 -40.99 -19.81 -19.47
C ALA A 39 -41.91 -20.11 -18.26
N ALA A 40 -43.22 -20.21 -18.48
CA ALA A 40 -44.19 -20.56 -17.44
C ALA A 40 -44.09 -22.02 -16.94
N LEU A 41 -43.52 -22.95 -17.72
CA LEU A 41 -43.23 -24.32 -17.26
C LEU A 41 -41.96 -24.36 -16.40
N LEU A 42 -40.94 -23.56 -16.76
CA LEU A 42 -39.69 -23.44 -16.02
C LEU A 42 -39.84 -22.76 -14.65
N GLY A 43 -40.96 -22.06 -14.44
CA GLY A 43 -41.31 -21.44 -13.17
C GLY A 43 -42.01 -22.35 -12.16
N GLN A 44 -42.21 -23.63 -12.49
CA GLN A 44 -42.82 -24.60 -11.57
C GLN A 44 -41.76 -25.14 -10.60
N ASN A 45 -42.10 -25.21 -9.30
CA ASN A 45 -41.24 -25.82 -8.31
C ASN A 45 -41.18 -27.34 -8.51
N ILE A 46 -39.96 -27.90 -8.45
CA ILE A 46 -39.71 -29.33 -8.49
C ILE A 46 -39.50 -29.79 -7.05
N GLY A 47 -40.54 -30.39 -6.46
CA GLY A 47 -40.61 -30.59 -5.02
C GLY A 47 -40.65 -29.25 -4.28
N SER A 48 -39.69 -29.02 -3.39
CA SER A 48 -39.52 -27.76 -2.65
C SER A 48 -38.61 -26.74 -3.34
N CYS A 49 -37.95 -27.11 -4.45
CA CYS A 49 -36.89 -26.30 -5.07
C CYS A 49 -37.33 -25.69 -6.40
N HIS A 50 -37.01 -24.42 -6.64
CA HIS A 50 -37.19 -23.77 -7.94
C HIS A 50 -36.01 -24.10 -8.87
N LEU A 51 -36.27 -24.23 -10.17
CA LEU A 51 -35.25 -24.60 -11.18
C LEU A 51 -34.05 -23.63 -11.21
N PHE A 52 -34.29 -22.35 -10.95
CA PHE A 52 -33.24 -21.33 -10.78
C PHE A 52 -32.29 -21.65 -9.62
N GLY A 53 -32.84 -22.04 -8.47
CA GLY A 53 -32.07 -22.45 -7.30
C GLY A 53 -31.26 -23.72 -7.55
N LEU A 54 -31.83 -24.68 -8.29
CA LEU A 54 -31.11 -25.89 -8.72
C LEU A 54 -29.95 -25.55 -9.66
N CYS A 55 -30.16 -24.72 -10.69
CA CYS A 55 -29.08 -24.28 -11.57
C CYS A 55 -27.93 -23.62 -10.79
N LEU A 56 -28.24 -22.82 -9.76
CA LEU A 56 -27.24 -22.18 -8.91
C LEU A 56 -26.55 -23.16 -7.96
N HIS A 57 -27.25 -24.21 -7.50
CA HIS A 57 -26.68 -25.26 -6.66
C HIS A 57 -25.66 -26.13 -7.41
N PHE A 58 -25.93 -26.44 -8.68
CA PHE A 58 -25.05 -27.25 -9.55
C PHE A 58 -24.00 -26.42 -10.32
N GLY A 59 -23.92 -25.10 -10.10
CA GLY A 59 -22.90 -24.23 -10.72
C GLY A 59 -23.25 -23.69 -12.12
N HIS A 60 -24.44 -24.00 -12.64
CA HIS A 60 -24.98 -23.58 -13.94
C HIS A 60 -25.42 -22.11 -13.96
N HIS A 61 -24.50 -21.21 -13.59
CA HIS A 61 -24.75 -19.77 -13.48
C HIS A 61 -25.17 -19.13 -14.81
N GLY A 62 -24.71 -19.67 -15.96
CA GLY A 62 -25.13 -19.23 -17.29
C GLY A 62 -26.61 -19.48 -17.53
N THR A 63 -27.06 -20.72 -17.32
CA THR A 63 -28.48 -21.10 -17.43
C THR A 63 -29.34 -20.38 -16.39
N ALA A 64 -28.86 -20.23 -15.14
CA ALA A 64 -29.54 -19.42 -14.13
C ALA A 64 -29.71 -17.95 -14.55
N ALA A 65 -28.70 -17.35 -15.21
CA ALA A 65 -28.80 -16.00 -15.75
C ALA A 65 -29.78 -15.91 -16.92
N ALA A 66 -29.84 -16.94 -17.78
CA ALA A 66 -30.81 -17.00 -18.88
C ALA A 66 -32.26 -17.07 -18.37
N LEU A 67 -32.56 -17.86 -17.33
CA LEU A 67 -33.89 -17.93 -16.71
C LEU A 67 -34.39 -16.54 -16.27
N LEU A 68 -33.54 -15.75 -15.63
CA LEU A 68 -33.85 -14.38 -15.22
C LEU A 68 -33.98 -13.41 -16.41
N ALA A 69 -33.08 -13.49 -17.39
CA ALA A 69 -33.12 -12.64 -18.58
C ALA A 69 -34.40 -12.84 -19.41
N HIS A 70 -34.96 -14.05 -19.38
CA HIS A 70 -36.25 -14.40 -19.99
C HIS A 70 -37.45 -14.25 -19.03
N GLY A 71 -37.25 -13.69 -17.82
CA GLY A 71 -38.31 -13.34 -16.89
C GLY A 71 -39.09 -14.54 -16.32
N VAL A 72 -38.45 -15.69 -16.16
CA VAL A 72 -39.09 -16.90 -15.61
C VAL A 72 -39.67 -16.62 -14.22
N PRO A 73 -40.95 -16.94 -13.95
CA PRO A 73 -41.57 -16.64 -12.67
C PRO A 73 -41.04 -17.54 -11.54
N GLY A 74 -40.95 -17.00 -10.33
CA GLY A 74 -40.57 -17.76 -9.12
C GLY A 74 -39.07 -17.80 -8.81
N CYS A 75 -38.22 -17.12 -9.57
CA CYS A 75 -36.79 -17.04 -9.28
C CYS A 75 -36.53 -16.32 -7.95
N GLU A 76 -35.92 -17.01 -6.98
CA GLU A 76 -35.50 -16.45 -5.71
C GLU A 76 -33.98 -16.55 -5.51
N LEU A 77 -33.32 -15.40 -5.31
CA LEU A 77 -31.90 -15.31 -4.97
C LEU A 77 -31.75 -15.27 -3.45
N GLU A 78 -31.20 -16.34 -2.88
CA GLU A 78 -30.87 -16.47 -1.46
C GLU A 78 -29.36 -16.36 -1.24
N VAL A 79 -28.95 -16.09 0.00
CA VAL A 79 -27.54 -15.91 0.40
C VAL A 79 -26.64 -17.06 -0.08
N ARG A 80 -27.10 -18.32 0.04
CA ARG A 80 -26.36 -19.52 -0.38
C ARG A 80 -26.05 -19.58 -1.89
N HIS A 81 -26.84 -18.90 -2.73
CA HIS A 81 -26.63 -18.89 -4.18
C HIS A 81 -25.48 -17.97 -4.60
N LEU A 82 -25.09 -17.03 -3.73
CA LEU A 82 -23.93 -16.16 -3.94
C LEU A 82 -22.63 -16.87 -3.54
N GLY A 83 -22.71 -18.01 -2.84
CA GLY A 83 -21.62 -18.96 -2.56
C GLY A 83 -21.34 -19.14 -1.08
N PRO A 84 -20.63 -20.22 -0.69
CA PRO A 84 -19.77 -20.21 0.48
C PRO A 84 -18.44 -19.51 0.12
N PHE A 85 -17.85 -18.80 1.08
CA PHE A 85 -16.67 -17.97 0.85
C PHE A 85 -15.50 -18.27 1.80
N ALA A 86 -15.77 -18.66 3.04
CA ALA A 86 -14.76 -19.20 3.96
C ALA A 86 -14.35 -20.64 3.61
N GLY A 87 -13.56 -20.82 2.56
CA GLY A 87 -12.79 -22.07 2.34
C GLY A 87 -11.57 -22.18 3.27
N ARG A 88 -11.12 -21.04 3.82
CA ARG A 88 -10.04 -20.93 4.82
C ARG A 88 -10.50 -19.95 5.89
N ALA A 89 -10.82 -20.46 7.08
CA ALA A 89 -10.95 -19.61 8.26
C ALA A 89 -9.63 -18.87 8.51
N ARG A 90 -9.66 -17.67 9.12
CA ARG A 90 -8.43 -17.01 9.62
C ARG A 90 -7.58 -18.04 10.40
N PRO A 91 -6.25 -18.09 10.17
CA PRO A 91 -5.40 -19.02 10.92
C PRO A 91 -5.54 -18.75 12.42
N PRO A 92 -5.52 -19.79 13.28
CA PRO A 92 -5.96 -19.69 14.68
C PRO A 92 -5.15 -18.70 15.55
N GLN A 93 -3.98 -18.25 15.07
CA GLN A 93 -3.23 -17.12 15.63
C GLN A 93 -4.03 -15.80 15.68
N PHE A 94 -5.14 -15.68 14.96
CA PHE A 94 -6.09 -14.56 15.02
C PHE A 94 -7.46 -14.95 15.61
N ALA A 95 -7.59 -16.08 16.33
CA ALA A 95 -8.86 -16.52 16.92
C ALA A 95 -9.19 -15.84 18.26
N GLU A 96 -8.19 -15.30 18.96
CA GLU A 96 -8.35 -14.60 20.25
C GLU A 96 -7.99 -13.12 20.11
N CYS A 97 -8.89 -12.25 20.57
CA CYS A 97 -8.65 -10.81 20.60
C CYS A 97 -7.55 -10.50 21.63
N THR A 98 -6.73 -9.47 21.41
CA THR A 98 -5.78 -8.99 22.44
C THR A 98 -6.47 -8.52 23.74
N CYS A 99 -7.78 -8.30 23.67
CA CYS A 99 -8.70 -8.04 24.77
C CYS A 99 -9.22 -9.30 25.52
N GLY A 100 -8.84 -10.51 25.11
CA GLY A 100 -9.31 -11.78 25.69
C GLY A 100 -10.76 -12.16 25.39
N SER A 101 -11.43 -11.46 24.46
CA SER A 101 -12.78 -11.81 23.96
C SER A 101 -12.70 -12.56 22.64
N SER A 102 -13.80 -13.18 22.20
CA SER A 102 -13.87 -13.67 20.80
C SER A 102 -13.89 -12.47 19.84
N TRP A 103 -13.23 -12.59 18.69
CA TRP A 103 -13.26 -11.53 17.66
C TRP A 103 -14.68 -11.23 17.18
N HIS A 104 -15.59 -12.20 17.21
CA HIS A 104 -17.00 -11.97 16.87
C HIS A 104 -17.79 -11.15 17.90
N THR A 105 -17.20 -10.77 19.05
CA THR A 105 -17.91 -10.02 20.11
C THR A 105 -17.20 -8.76 20.61
N CYS A 106 -15.90 -8.57 20.37
CA CYS A 106 -15.19 -7.39 20.87
C CYS A 106 -15.63 -6.08 20.16
N PRO A 107 -16.08 -5.03 20.88
CA PRO A 107 -16.30 -3.70 20.31
C PRO A 107 -15.01 -2.85 20.21
N SER A 108 -13.96 -3.25 20.94
CA SER A 108 -12.69 -2.52 21.04
C SER A 108 -11.63 -2.95 20.03
N CYS A 109 -11.89 -3.98 19.22
CA CYS A 109 -10.95 -4.54 18.24
C CYS A 109 -11.62 -4.96 16.92
N CYS A 110 -12.92 -4.67 16.75
CA CYS A 110 -13.68 -5.06 15.57
C CYS A 110 -14.70 -3.99 15.20
N TYR A 111 -14.75 -3.66 13.92
CA TYR A 111 -15.41 -2.45 13.44
C TYR A 111 -16.15 -2.71 12.13
N GLY A 112 -17.20 -1.95 11.85
CA GLY A 112 -18.11 -2.21 10.75
C GLY A 112 -19.42 -1.46 10.97
N PHE A 113 -20.53 -2.07 10.59
CA PHE A 113 -21.87 -1.53 10.87
C PHE A 113 -22.37 -1.95 12.26
N ASP A 114 -23.40 -1.28 12.77
CA ASP A 114 -23.93 -1.49 14.13
C ASP A 114 -24.54 -2.89 14.31
N THR A 115 -24.04 -3.64 15.30
CA THR A 115 -24.51 -4.99 15.61
C THR A 115 -25.95 -5.05 16.10
N GLU A 116 -26.54 -3.97 16.62
CA GLU A 116 -27.92 -3.99 17.13
C GLU A 116 -28.99 -4.01 16.02
N THR A 117 -28.63 -3.64 14.79
CA THR A 117 -29.61 -3.43 13.69
C THR A 117 -29.37 -4.26 12.43
N HIS A 118 -28.40 -5.18 12.43
CA HIS A 118 -27.89 -5.81 11.20
C HIS A 118 -27.66 -7.33 11.31
N SER A 119 -27.54 -8.00 10.15
CA SER A 119 -27.38 -9.46 10.07
C SER A 119 -25.92 -9.87 9.99
N TRP A 120 -25.53 -10.82 10.84
CA TRP A 120 -24.19 -11.40 10.84
C TRP A 120 -24.01 -12.38 9.68
N MET A 121 -22.91 -12.24 8.92
CA MET A 121 -22.51 -13.18 7.88
C MET A 121 -21.29 -13.96 8.35
N VAL A 122 -21.51 -15.22 8.71
CA VAL A 122 -20.54 -16.11 9.39
C VAL A 122 -19.34 -16.44 8.50
N ASP A 123 -19.53 -16.36 7.18
CA ASP A 123 -18.65 -16.87 6.13
C ASP A 123 -17.49 -15.94 5.73
N TRP A 124 -17.24 -14.85 6.48
CA TRP A 124 -16.28 -13.78 6.13
C TRP A 124 -15.24 -13.43 7.19
N ASP A 125 -14.97 -14.36 8.11
CA ASP A 125 -13.80 -14.26 8.99
C ASP A 125 -12.51 -14.67 8.25
N ALA A 126 -12.12 -13.82 7.29
CA ALA A 126 -10.97 -13.96 6.40
C ALA A 126 -10.09 -12.69 6.44
N ALA A 127 -8.85 -12.76 5.95
CA ALA A 127 -8.03 -11.56 5.69
C ALA A 127 -8.60 -10.78 4.49
N LEU A 128 -8.42 -9.45 4.41
CA LEU A 128 -9.01 -8.65 3.32
C LEU A 128 -8.67 -9.18 1.93
N THR A 129 -7.43 -9.59 1.67
CA THR A 129 -7.00 -10.10 0.36
C THR A 129 -7.82 -11.30 -0.13
N HIS A 130 -7.89 -12.39 0.64
CA HIS A 130 -8.73 -13.56 0.34
C HIS A 130 -10.21 -13.17 0.19
N ALA A 131 -10.63 -12.15 0.94
CA ALA A 131 -11.96 -11.61 0.89
C ALA A 131 -12.25 -10.88 -0.44
N VAL A 132 -11.34 -10.01 -0.90
CA VAL A 132 -11.44 -9.32 -2.19
C VAL A 132 -11.48 -10.36 -3.32
N GLU A 133 -10.54 -11.32 -3.33
CA GLU A 133 -10.52 -12.44 -4.30
C GLU A 133 -11.86 -13.18 -4.35
N ALA A 134 -12.41 -13.55 -3.18
CA ALA A 134 -13.66 -14.29 -3.09
C ALA A 134 -14.88 -13.45 -3.53
N ALA A 135 -14.86 -12.14 -3.29
CA ALA A 135 -15.88 -11.21 -3.78
C ALA A 135 -15.79 -11.01 -5.30
N GLU A 136 -14.59 -10.88 -5.86
CA GLU A 136 -14.36 -10.78 -7.30
C GLU A 136 -14.84 -12.04 -8.03
N VAL A 137 -14.53 -13.23 -7.51
CA VAL A 137 -15.03 -14.51 -8.05
C VAL A 137 -16.56 -14.56 -8.04
N ALA A 138 -17.22 -14.14 -6.95
CA ALA A 138 -18.68 -14.11 -6.92
C ALA A 138 -19.28 -13.02 -7.84
N ALA A 139 -18.70 -11.82 -7.89
CA ALA A 139 -19.10 -10.75 -8.80
C ALA A 139 -18.91 -11.14 -10.28
N ALA A 140 -17.93 -12.00 -10.58
CA ALA A 140 -17.68 -12.51 -11.91
C ALA A 140 -18.77 -13.48 -12.40
N ARG A 141 -19.46 -14.20 -11.50
CA ARG A 141 -20.50 -15.19 -11.87
C ARG A 141 -21.62 -14.54 -12.69
N PRO A 142 -22.06 -15.15 -13.82
CA PRO A 142 -23.07 -14.57 -14.72
C PRO A 142 -24.33 -14.07 -14.03
N THR A 143 -24.87 -14.84 -13.07
CA THR A 143 -26.08 -14.47 -12.32
C THR A 143 -25.85 -13.22 -11.45
N ALA A 144 -24.79 -13.21 -10.65
CA ALA A 144 -24.45 -12.08 -9.79
C ALA A 144 -24.16 -10.82 -10.61
N ARG A 145 -23.32 -10.93 -11.65
CA ARG A 145 -22.99 -9.82 -12.57
C ARG A 145 -24.24 -9.18 -13.18
N MET A 146 -25.21 -9.99 -13.58
CA MET A 146 -26.45 -9.49 -14.18
C MET A 146 -27.40 -8.86 -13.15
N VAL A 147 -27.52 -9.44 -11.95
CA VAL A 147 -28.27 -8.84 -10.84
C VAL A 147 -27.66 -7.50 -10.42
N SER A 148 -26.35 -7.46 -10.20
CA SER A 148 -25.57 -6.24 -9.92
C SER A 148 -25.74 -5.19 -11.01
N LYS A 149 -25.69 -5.57 -12.30
CA LYS A 149 -25.91 -4.64 -13.42
C LYS A 149 -27.34 -4.08 -13.44
N ALA A 150 -28.35 -4.89 -13.16
CA ALA A 150 -29.73 -4.43 -13.11
C ALA A 150 -29.93 -3.43 -11.95
N LEU A 151 -29.46 -3.79 -10.75
CA LEU A 151 -29.52 -2.94 -9.55
C LEU A 151 -28.80 -1.60 -9.77
N ARG A 152 -27.55 -1.61 -10.28
CA ARG A 152 -26.79 -0.38 -10.59
C ARG A 152 -27.51 0.57 -11.56
N ASN A 153 -28.41 0.05 -12.40
CA ASN A 153 -29.20 0.84 -13.35
C ASN A 153 -30.58 1.25 -12.80
N GLY A 154 -30.91 0.95 -11.54
CA GLY A 154 -32.25 1.11 -10.98
C GLY A 154 -33.31 0.20 -11.66
N GLN A 155 -32.88 -0.86 -12.34
CA GLN A 155 -33.76 -1.77 -13.09
C GLN A 155 -34.21 -2.92 -12.19
N SER A 156 -35.53 -3.09 -12.04
CA SER A 156 -36.07 -4.30 -11.46
C SER A 156 -35.92 -5.47 -12.44
N LEU A 157 -35.37 -6.59 -11.99
CA LEU A 157 -35.44 -7.85 -12.72
C LEU A 157 -36.84 -8.43 -12.51
N PRO A 158 -37.66 -8.56 -13.58
CA PRO A 158 -39.03 -9.03 -13.43
C PRO A 158 -39.03 -10.46 -12.87
N ASN A 159 -39.88 -10.70 -11.88
CA ASN A 159 -40.05 -11.96 -11.17
C ASN A 159 -38.84 -12.46 -10.35
N LEU A 160 -37.75 -11.69 -10.21
CA LEU A 160 -36.70 -11.98 -9.25
C LEU A 160 -37.07 -11.48 -7.86
N LYS A 161 -37.17 -12.40 -6.89
CA LYS A 161 -37.16 -12.07 -5.46
C LYS A 161 -35.73 -12.19 -4.93
N VAL A 162 -35.20 -11.12 -4.34
CA VAL A 162 -33.91 -11.15 -3.64
C VAL A 162 -34.20 -11.23 -2.14
N SER A 163 -33.64 -12.23 -1.44
CA SER A 163 -33.79 -12.34 0.01
C SER A 163 -33.07 -11.18 0.73
N LYS A 164 -33.45 -10.89 1.97
CA LYS A 164 -32.83 -9.81 2.77
C LYS A 164 -31.34 -10.05 2.97
N GLU A 165 -31.00 -11.31 3.22
CA GLU A 165 -29.66 -11.84 3.43
C GLU A 165 -28.87 -11.80 2.11
N ALA A 166 -29.50 -12.17 0.98
CA ALA A 166 -28.89 -12.03 -0.34
C ALA A 166 -28.62 -10.57 -0.74
N SER A 167 -29.48 -9.63 -0.32
CA SER A 167 -29.28 -8.20 -0.55
C SER A 167 -28.10 -7.66 0.27
N ALA A 168 -27.98 -8.02 1.56
CA ALA A 168 -26.79 -7.71 2.37
C ALA A 168 -25.50 -8.36 1.79
N ARG A 169 -25.61 -9.60 1.29
CA ARG A 169 -24.52 -10.36 0.66
C ARG A 169 -24.05 -9.70 -0.64
N LEU A 170 -24.96 -9.18 -1.46
CA LEU A 170 -24.62 -8.38 -2.66
C LEU A 170 -23.94 -7.06 -2.27
N LEU A 171 -24.36 -6.41 -1.19
CA LEU A 171 -23.75 -5.17 -0.70
C LEU A 171 -22.29 -5.42 -0.27
N ASP A 172 -22.03 -6.53 0.42
CA ASP A 172 -20.66 -6.96 0.78
C ASP A 172 -19.79 -7.17 -0.47
N ILE A 173 -20.30 -7.91 -1.46
CA ILE A 173 -19.61 -8.14 -2.74
C ILE A 173 -19.33 -6.81 -3.47
N ALA A 174 -20.26 -5.85 -3.44
CA ALA A 174 -20.09 -4.53 -4.05
C ALA A 174 -19.00 -3.71 -3.34
N ILE A 175 -18.99 -3.69 -2.01
CA ILE A 175 -17.94 -3.05 -1.21
C ILE A 175 -16.56 -3.65 -1.54
N LEU A 176 -16.47 -4.98 -1.53
CA LEU A 176 -15.21 -5.72 -1.63
C LEU A 176 -14.64 -5.82 -3.04
N SER A 177 -15.46 -5.62 -4.08
CA SER A 177 -14.99 -5.41 -5.45
C SER A 177 -14.68 -3.94 -5.77
N GLY A 178 -14.82 -3.03 -4.79
CA GLY A 178 -14.61 -1.59 -4.98
C GLY A 178 -15.66 -0.92 -5.88
N ASP A 179 -16.85 -1.51 -6.02
CA ASP A 179 -17.94 -1.00 -6.86
C ASP A 179 -18.84 -0.04 -6.06
N ARG A 180 -18.27 1.12 -5.70
CA ARG A 180 -18.90 2.17 -4.91
C ARG A 180 -20.35 2.48 -5.33
N ALA A 181 -20.59 2.65 -6.64
CA ALA A 181 -21.91 3.03 -7.14
C ALA A 181 -22.98 1.94 -6.92
N LEU A 182 -22.60 0.67 -7.05
CA LEU A 182 -23.50 -0.44 -6.71
C LEU A 182 -23.68 -0.57 -5.19
N ALA A 183 -22.62 -0.33 -4.42
CA ALA A 183 -22.68 -0.35 -2.96
C ALA A 183 -23.64 0.73 -2.42
N GLU A 184 -23.57 1.97 -2.94
CA GLU A 184 -24.46 3.07 -2.58
C GLU A 184 -25.95 2.74 -2.90
N GLU A 185 -26.23 2.20 -4.08
CA GLU A 185 -27.60 1.80 -4.50
C GLU A 185 -28.16 0.61 -3.65
N LEU A 186 -27.31 -0.39 -3.39
CA LEU A 186 -27.65 -1.50 -2.49
C LEU A 186 -27.84 -1.04 -1.04
N ALA A 187 -27.08 -0.04 -0.59
CA ALA A 187 -27.23 0.54 0.73
C ALA A 187 -28.53 1.37 0.86
N ALA A 188 -28.93 2.08 -0.20
CA ALA A 188 -30.18 2.81 -0.24
C ALA A 188 -31.43 1.89 -0.22
N THR A 189 -31.32 0.70 -0.84
CA THR A 189 -32.45 -0.23 -1.00
C THR A 189 -32.49 -1.34 0.05
N SER A 190 -31.35 -1.80 0.57
CA SER A 190 -31.28 -2.83 1.60
C SER A 190 -31.49 -2.27 3.00
N MET A 191 -32.39 -2.88 3.76
CA MET A 191 -32.50 -2.67 5.22
C MET A 191 -31.40 -3.38 6.02
N HIS A 192 -30.65 -4.29 5.42
CA HIS A 192 -29.65 -5.12 6.10
C HIS A 192 -28.26 -4.74 5.60
N ARG A 193 -27.35 -4.41 6.52
CA ARG A 193 -25.93 -4.19 6.22
C ARG A 193 -25.14 -5.47 6.46
N PRO A 194 -24.11 -5.77 5.65
CA PRO A 194 -23.23 -6.91 5.88
C PRO A 194 -22.33 -6.62 7.08
N LEU A 195 -22.43 -7.41 8.15
CA LEU A 195 -21.52 -7.28 9.28
C LEU A 195 -20.14 -7.90 8.99
N ARG A 196 -19.38 -7.27 8.08
CA ARG A 196 -17.93 -7.48 7.98
C ARG A 196 -17.24 -6.78 9.16
N ARG A 197 -16.35 -7.48 9.85
CA ARG A 197 -15.44 -6.89 10.85
C ARG A 197 -14.12 -6.53 10.17
N TRP A 198 -13.88 -5.24 10.01
CA TRP A 198 -12.59 -4.70 9.59
C TRP A 198 -11.62 -4.71 10.78
N VAL A 199 -10.38 -5.10 10.54
CA VAL A 199 -9.26 -4.93 11.47
C VAL A 199 -8.25 -3.93 10.89
N TRP A 200 -7.30 -3.44 11.69
CA TRP A 200 -6.32 -2.47 11.20
C TRP A 200 -5.50 -3.03 10.03
N GLN A 201 -5.08 -4.29 10.14
CA GLN A 201 -4.33 -5.03 9.13
C GLN A 201 -5.16 -5.37 7.88
N ASP A 202 -6.49 -5.21 7.90
CA ASP A 202 -7.27 -5.25 6.66
C ASP A 202 -7.12 -3.93 5.87
N VAL A 203 -6.72 -2.82 6.51
CA VAL A 203 -6.64 -1.49 5.86
C VAL A 203 -5.20 -1.02 5.68
N PHE A 204 -4.29 -1.37 6.59
CA PHE A 204 -2.90 -0.96 6.54
C PHE A 204 -1.97 -2.16 6.61
N ASP A 205 -1.17 -2.36 5.56
CA ASP A 205 0.05 -3.17 5.66
C ASP A 205 1.10 -2.42 6.46
N GLU A 206 1.68 -3.11 7.44
CA GLU A 206 2.75 -2.59 8.28
C GLU A 206 4.10 -3.13 7.78
N TYR A 207 4.96 -2.24 7.27
CA TYR A 207 6.30 -2.60 6.81
C TYR A 207 7.38 -1.98 7.70
N LEU A 208 8.45 -2.74 7.92
CA LEU A 208 9.64 -2.32 8.66
C LEU A 208 10.88 -2.69 7.84
N ASP A 209 11.64 -1.68 7.40
CA ASP A 209 12.97 -1.86 6.79
C ASP A 209 14.01 -0.91 7.42
N GLU A 210 15.19 -0.84 6.80
CA GLU A 210 16.32 0.01 7.20
C GLU A 210 15.99 1.51 7.30
N ARG A 211 14.90 1.97 6.66
CA ARG A 211 14.39 3.35 6.67
C ARG A 211 13.35 3.60 7.77
N GLY A 212 12.94 2.55 8.49
CA GLY A 212 11.99 2.62 9.59
C GLY A 212 10.64 1.96 9.28
N TYR A 213 9.59 2.45 9.93
CA TYR A 213 8.24 1.90 9.86
C TYR A 213 7.32 2.77 8.99
N TRP A 214 6.67 2.17 8.00
CA TRP A 214 5.65 2.85 7.19
C TRP A 214 4.42 1.96 7.00
N LEU A 215 3.30 2.63 6.74
CA LEU A 215 2.04 2.00 6.43
C LEU A 215 1.75 2.15 4.94
N VAL A 216 1.18 1.11 4.34
CA VAL A 216 0.59 1.17 2.99
C VAL A 216 -0.89 0.88 3.13
N VAL A 217 -1.74 1.73 2.57
CA VAL A 217 -3.18 1.48 2.55
C VAL A 217 -3.49 0.37 1.55
N GLN A 218 -4.06 -0.74 2.02
CA GLN A 218 -4.59 -1.79 1.15
C GLN A 218 -5.92 -1.37 0.51
N ASP A 219 -6.15 -1.78 -0.73
CA ASP A 219 -7.42 -1.72 -1.45
C ASP A 219 -8.26 -0.45 -1.21
N SER A 220 -7.68 0.72 -1.52
CA SER A 220 -8.31 2.04 -1.28
C SER A 220 -9.75 2.16 -1.78
N LYS A 221 -10.09 1.55 -2.94
CA LYS A 221 -11.47 1.49 -3.48
C LYS A 221 -12.46 0.75 -2.59
N VAL A 222 -12.00 -0.29 -1.88
CA VAL A 222 -12.82 -1.10 -0.99
C VAL A 222 -13.13 -0.31 0.27
N ILE A 223 -12.16 0.43 0.81
CA ILE A 223 -12.34 1.38 1.91
C ILE A 223 -13.28 2.52 1.49
N GLU A 224 -13.07 3.10 0.30
CA GLU A 224 -13.94 4.14 -0.26
C GLU A 224 -15.39 3.66 -0.34
N SER A 225 -15.60 2.45 -0.90
CA SER A 225 -16.93 1.85 -1.05
C SER A 225 -17.57 1.52 0.31
N ALA A 226 -16.81 1.01 1.28
CA ALA A 226 -17.30 0.71 2.62
C ALA A 226 -17.75 1.98 3.36
N VAL A 227 -16.92 3.03 3.33
CA VAL A 227 -17.19 4.29 4.03
C VAL A 227 -18.35 5.05 3.37
N ALA A 228 -18.45 5.04 2.04
CA ALA A 228 -19.56 5.65 1.30
C ALA A 228 -20.94 5.09 1.69
N VAL A 229 -21.02 3.81 2.07
CA VAL A 229 -22.28 3.18 2.54
C VAL A 229 -22.50 3.23 4.05
N GLY A 230 -21.64 3.95 4.78
CA GLY A 230 -21.77 4.20 6.21
C GLY A 230 -21.03 3.21 7.13
N ALA A 231 -20.01 2.50 6.67
CA ALA A 231 -19.16 1.70 7.56
C ALA A 231 -18.37 2.61 8.51
N SER A 232 -18.51 2.40 9.83
CA SER A 232 -17.80 3.20 10.82
C SER A 232 -16.38 2.67 11.03
N LEU A 233 -15.42 3.30 10.34
CA LEU A 233 -13.99 3.02 10.50
C LEU A 233 -13.32 3.87 11.59
N ALA A 234 -14.04 4.80 12.21
CA ALA A 234 -13.48 5.75 13.20
C ALA A 234 -12.84 5.06 14.41
N CYS A 235 -13.34 3.89 14.80
CA CYS A 235 -12.83 3.14 15.93
C CYS A 235 -11.61 2.26 15.59
N LEU A 236 -11.25 2.09 14.30
CA LEU A 236 -10.01 1.42 13.89
C LEU A 236 -8.79 2.19 14.43
N LYS A 237 -7.88 1.45 15.05
CA LYS A 237 -6.69 1.97 15.70
C LYS A 237 -5.49 1.10 15.36
N ALA A 238 -4.34 1.75 15.19
CA ALA A 238 -3.07 1.04 15.06
C ALA A 238 -2.87 0.08 16.24
N PRO A 239 -2.60 -1.23 15.99
CA PRO A 239 -2.08 -2.11 17.01
C PRO A 239 -0.84 -1.46 17.59
N ARG A 240 -0.72 -1.42 18.91
CA ARG A 240 0.45 -0.80 19.53
C ARG A 240 1.67 -1.71 19.31
N PRO A 241 2.74 -1.30 18.60
CA PRO A 241 4.05 -1.72 19.04
C PRO A 241 4.23 -1.16 20.46
N SER A 242 4.97 -1.85 21.32
CA SER A 242 4.82 -1.82 22.80
C SER A 242 5.08 -0.48 23.53
N SER A 243 5.31 0.62 22.82
CA SER A 243 5.60 1.96 23.36
C SER A 243 4.77 3.12 22.77
N PHE A 244 3.85 2.87 21.83
CA PHE A 244 3.23 3.93 21.03
C PHE A 244 1.76 4.25 21.41
N GLN A 245 1.34 5.50 21.15
CA GLN A 245 -0.06 5.92 21.26
C GLN A 245 -0.88 5.42 20.06
N GLU A 246 -2.13 5.05 20.32
CA GLU A 246 -3.10 4.58 19.31
C GLU A 246 -3.37 5.69 18.28
N MET A 247 -2.95 5.49 17.02
CA MET A 247 -3.25 6.42 15.93
C MET A 247 -4.69 6.21 15.44
N PRO A 248 -5.53 7.26 15.40
CA PRO A 248 -6.87 7.18 14.83
C PRO A 248 -6.85 6.92 13.32
N PHE A 249 -7.81 6.12 12.85
CA PHE A 249 -7.97 5.79 11.44
C PHE A 249 -7.91 7.00 10.49
N ARG A 250 -8.70 8.04 10.77
CA ARG A 250 -8.81 9.26 9.94
C ARG A 250 -7.46 9.95 9.73
N VAL A 251 -6.62 9.94 10.77
CA VAL A 251 -5.28 10.52 10.74
C VAL A 251 -4.35 9.66 9.90
N ALA A 252 -4.38 8.34 10.10
CA ALA A 252 -3.53 7.40 9.39
C ALA A 252 -3.78 7.46 7.87
N VAL A 253 -5.04 7.44 7.44
CA VAL A 253 -5.38 7.61 6.01
C VAL A 253 -4.84 8.95 5.49
N ALA A 254 -5.06 10.06 6.18
CA ALA A 254 -4.58 11.38 5.72
C ALA A 254 -3.05 11.50 5.61
N LEU A 255 -2.30 10.81 6.47
CA LEU A 255 -0.83 10.81 6.41
C LEU A 255 -0.32 9.92 5.26
N TYR A 256 -0.86 8.71 5.12
CA TYR A 256 -0.32 7.67 4.23
C TYR A 256 -1.00 7.56 2.85
N ASP A 257 -2.31 7.83 2.74
CA ASP A 257 -3.05 7.97 1.46
C ASP A 257 -4.00 9.17 1.48
N TYR A 258 -3.46 10.33 1.09
CA TYR A 258 -4.18 11.59 1.08
C TYR A 258 -5.21 11.72 -0.05
N GLU A 259 -5.07 11.00 -1.16
CA GLU A 259 -6.09 11.03 -2.21
C GLU A 259 -7.32 10.21 -1.77
N LEU A 260 -7.12 9.06 -1.11
CA LEU A 260 -8.20 8.37 -0.42
C LEU A 260 -8.81 9.27 0.67
N TRP A 261 -8.00 9.96 1.48
CA TRP A 261 -8.53 10.88 2.50
C TRP A 261 -9.44 11.96 1.91
N LYS A 262 -9.10 12.57 0.76
CA LYS A 262 -10.00 13.52 0.09
C LYS A 262 -11.34 12.90 -0.30
N GLN A 263 -11.33 11.63 -0.73
CA GLN A 263 -12.54 10.92 -1.18
C GLN A 263 -13.45 10.51 -0.02
N ILE A 264 -12.88 10.13 1.13
CA ILE A 264 -13.63 9.59 2.28
C ILE A 264 -13.77 10.57 3.45
N GLY A 265 -13.03 11.67 3.47
CA GLY A 265 -12.88 12.56 4.63
C GLY A 265 -14.16 13.25 5.11
N GLU A 266 -15.13 13.44 4.23
CA GLU A 266 -16.47 13.97 4.56
C GLU A 266 -17.39 12.92 5.23
N PHE A 267 -17.13 11.64 4.97
CA PHE A 267 -17.90 10.51 5.51
C PHE A 267 -17.32 9.98 6.83
N LEU A 268 -16.02 10.18 7.06
CA LEU A 268 -15.41 9.90 8.36
C LEU A 268 -15.91 10.92 9.39
N PRO A 269 -16.46 10.48 10.54
CA PRO A 269 -16.99 11.40 11.52
C PRO A 269 -15.91 12.38 11.99
N GLU A 270 -16.33 13.61 12.31
CA GLU A 270 -15.49 14.51 13.10
C GLU A 270 -15.23 13.84 14.44
N GLU A 271 -13.97 13.47 14.70
CA GLU A 271 -13.60 13.04 16.04
C GLU A 271 -13.90 14.19 17.00
N PRO A 272 -14.48 13.93 18.18
CA PRO A 272 -14.63 14.97 19.18
C PRO A 272 -13.25 15.56 19.45
N ALA A 273 -13.11 16.90 19.46
CA ALA A 273 -11.84 17.62 19.60
C ALA A 273 -11.06 17.36 20.92
N ALA A 274 -11.54 16.40 21.73
CA ALA A 274 -10.92 15.84 22.92
C ALA A 274 -10.35 14.41 22.70
N SER A 275 -10.30 13.89 21.45
CA SER A 275 -9.62 12.62 21.19
C SER A 275 -8.15 12.75 21.61
N SER A 276 -7.69 11.78 22.41
CA SER A 276 -6.42 11.89 23.14
C SER A 276 -5.18 11.80 22.26
N TRP A 277 -5.34 11.63 20.95
CA TRP A 277 -4.25 11.61 20.00
C TRP A 277 -3.74 13.03 19.74
N ALA A 278 -2.89 13.49 20.65
CA ALA A 278 -2.01 14.61 20.38
C ALA A 278 -0.81 14.07 19.58
N PRO A 279 -0.61 14.43 18.30
CA PRO A 279 0.60 14.07 17.54
C PRO A 279 1.91 14.61 18.17
N LEU A 280 1.78 15.41 19.23
CA LEU A 280 2.72 16.42 19.69
C LEU A 280 2.98 16.31 21.20
N GLN A 281 2.42 15.29 21.86
CA GLN A 281 3.01 14.81 23.11
C GLN A 281 4.34 14.15 22.77
N THR A 282 5.40 14.48 23.52
CA THR A 282 6.79 14.01 23.31
C THR A 282 6.98 12.50 23.42
N GLN A 283 5.93 11.74 23.72
CA GLN A 283 5.89 10.28 23.78
C GLN A 283 5.21 9.64 22.54
N ASN A 284 4.58 10.43 21.66
CA ASN A 284 3.91 9.93 20.46
C ASN A 284 4.92 9.75 19.31
N MET A 285 5.86 8.82 19.50
CA MET A 285 6.86 8.50 18.47
C MET A 285 6.23 8.00 17.17
N LEU A 286 4.97 7.54 17.14
CA LEU A 286 4.33 7.06 15.90
C LEU A 286 3.91 8.24 15.02
N ALA A 287 3.48 9.35 15.63
CA ALA A 287 3.28 10.61 14.90
C ALA A 287 4.61 11.18 14.37
N ALA A 288 5.67 11.18 15.19
CA ALA A 288 7.00 11.63 14.77
C ALA A 288 7.57 10.74 13.65
N THR A 289 7.50 9.42 13.80
CA THR A 289 7.93 8.45 12.78
C THR A 289 7.10 8.57 11.51
N ALA A 290 5.76 8.68 11.57
CA ALA A 290 4.94 8.87 10.38
C ALA A 290 5.29 10.17 9.62
N LEU A 291 5.56 11.26 10.33
CA LEU A 291 6.05 12.50 9.73
C LEU A 291 7.47 12.35 9.14
N CYS A 292 8.33 11.52 9.74
CA CYS A 292 9.68 11.23 9.28
C CYS A 292 9.72 10.26 8.08
N THR A 293 8.98 9.15 8.10
CA THR A 293 9.07 8.06 7.10
C THR A 293 8.35 8.39 5.80
N VAL A 294 7.24 9.13 5.87
CA VAL A 294 6.68 9.80 4.69
C VAL A 294 7.69 10.81 4.10
N SER A 295 8.61 11.35 4.92
CA SER A 295 9.60 12.37 4.53
C SER A 295 11.03 11.91 4.25
N CYS A 296 11.29 10.61 4.14
CA CYS A 296 12.59 10.12 3.64
C CYS A 296 12.90 10.68 2.25
N ASP A 297 11.88 11.08 1.49
CA ASP A 297 12.03 11.95 0.33
C ASP A 297 11.87 13.44 0.73
N ARG A 298 12.89 14.27 0.40
CA ARG A 298 13.14 15.62 0.95
C ARG A 298 12.04 16.68 0.70
N PHE A 299 10.94 16.32 0.05
CA PHE A 299 9.80 17.18 -0.27
C PHE A 299 8.59 17.01 0.64
N GLN A 300 8.44 15.90 1.37
CA GLN A 300 7.12 15.53 1.89
C GLN A 300 6.70 16.19 3.22
N ILE A 301 7.60 16.72 4.05
CA ILE A 301 7.15 17.26 5.37
C ILE A 301 6.19 18.45 5.21
N ALA A 302 6.48 19.37 4.28
CA ALA A 302 5.59 20.49 3.98
C ALA A 302 4.26 20.05 3.34
N VAL A 303 4.23 18.85 2.76
CA VAL A 303 3.00 18.20 2.28
C VAL A 303 2.23 17.64 3.48
N CYS A 304 2.84 16.86 4.36
CA CYS A 304 2.22 16.35 5.59
C CYS A 304 1.65 17.48 6.47
N GLU A 305 2.40 18.57 6.68
CA GLU A 305 1.96 19.74 7.44
C GLU A 305 0.75 20.41 6.78
N ARG A 306 0.77 20.59 5.44
CA ARG A 306 -0.41 21.09 4.70
C ARG A 306 -1.61 20.17 4.85
N ARG A 307 -1.44 18.85 4.75
CA ARG A 307 -2.52 17.87 4.93
C ARG A 307 -3.13 17.99 6.33
N LEU A 308 -2.30 18.06 7.38
CA LEU A 308 -2.75 18.24 8.78
C LEU A 308 -3.48 19.58 9.00
N LEU A 309 -3.07 20.65 8.31
CA LEU A 309 -3.77 21.95 8.28
C LEU A 309 -5.13 21.86 7.57
N GLU A 310 -5.19 21.22 6.40
CA GLU A 310 -6.42 21.01 5.62
C GLU A 310 -7.42 20.11 6.36
N MET A 311 -6.94 19.19 7.20
CA MET A 311 -7.78 18.41 8.13
C MET A 311 -8.35 19.22 9.31
N GLY A 312 -7.93 20.48 9.51
CA GLY A 312 -8.29 21.27 10.70
C GLY A 312 -7.64 20.80 12.01
N MET A 313 -6.72 19.84 11.97
CA MET A 313 -6.07 19.28 13.17
C MET A 313 -4.87 20.09 13.66
N ALA A 314 -4.35 21.00 12.83
CA ALA A 314 -3.27 21.91 13.22
C ALA A 314 -3.80 23.06 14.09
N CYS A 315 -3.71 22.91 15.42
CA CYS A 315 -3.91 24.04 16.33
C CYS A 315 -2.69 24.98 16.26
N PRO A 316 -2.86 26.31 16.10
CA PRO A 316 -1.73 27.25 16.09
C PRO A 316 -0.89 27.21 17.38
N ALA A 317 -1.49 26.85 18.51
CA ALA A 317 -0.78 26.65 19.77
C ALA A 317 0.02 25.32 19.81
N SER A 318 -0.38 24.32 19.04
CA SER A 318 0.29 23.02 18.99
C SER A 318 1.46 23.00 18.01
N ALA A 319 1.54 23.95 17.07
CA ALA A 319 2.72 24.17 16.23
C ALA A 319 4.02 24.23 17.07
N LYS A 320 4.00 24.88 18.24
CA LYS A 320 5.11 24.91 19.22
C LYS A 320 5.57 23.56 19.80
N TYR A 321 4.88 22.47 19.47
CA TYR A 321 5.19 21.10 19.89
C TYR A 321 5.43 20.15 18.70
N LEU A 322 5.36 20.62 17.44
CA LEU A 322 5.87 19.92 16.22
C LEU A 322 7.40 19.86 16.17
N THR A 323 8.07 20.20 17.28
CA THR A 323 9.41 20.79 17.26
C THR A 323 10.43 20.07 18.12
N THR A 324 10.24 18.78 18.42
CA THR A 324 11.28 17.98 19.08
C THR A 324 11.30 16.54 18.55
N PHE A 325 11.86 16.39 17.35
CA PHE A 325 12.34 15.11 16.84
C PHE A 325 13.58 14.69 17.62
N SER A 326 13.62 13.47 18.15
CA SER A 326 14.77 12.96 18.89
C SER A 326 15.71 12.22 17.94
N PHE A 327 16.91 12.74 17.72
CA PHE A 327 17.95 12.09 16.91
C PHE A 327 19.03 11.47 17.79
N LEU A 328 19.41 10.24 17.44
CA LEU A 328 20.54 9.53 18.04
C LEU A 328 21.84 10.06 17.45
N VAL A 329 22.55 10.92 18.19
CA VAL A 329 23.90 11.36 17.80
C VAL A 329 24.91 10.38 18.41
N GLY A 330 25.25 9.35 17.65
CA GLY A 330 26.26 8.37 18.05
C GLY A 330 27.66 8.97 18.09
N CYS A 331 28.35 8.83 19.23
CA CYS A 331 29.80 9.00 19.33
C CYS A 331 30.43 7.68 19.74
N ASN A 332 31.45 7.22 19.01
CA ASN A 332 32.26 6.04 19.36
C ASN A 332 32.87 6.11 20.78
N CYS A 333 32.93 7.31 21.35
CA CYS A 333 33.48 7.61 22.68
C CYS A 333 32.54 7.33 23.86
N ALA A 334 31.22 7.16 23.64
CA ALA A 334 30.26 7.00 24.72
C ALA A 334 29.09 6.09 24.29
N PRO A 335 28.82 4.97 24.99
CA PRO A 335 27.66 4.10 24.71
C PRO A 335 26.33 4.71 25.14
N TYR A 336 26.33 5.97 25.61
CA TYR A 336 25.14 6.71 25.96
C TYR A 336 24.70 7.56 24.77
N GLU A 337 23.78 6.98 24.01
CA GLU A 337 22.94 7.66 23.04
C GLU A 337 22.39 8.99 23.57
N GLN A 338 22.92 10.10 23.09
CA GLN A 338 22.36 11.42 23.38
C GLN A 338 21.27 11.73 22.37
N LEU A 339 20.02 11.77 22.86
CA LEU A 339 18.86 12.20 22.09
C LEU A 339 18.92 13.73 21.91
N ALA A 340 19.33 14.17 20.72
CA ALA A 340 19.27 15.58 20.33
C ALA A 340 17.84 15.92 19.87
N TYR A 341 17.18 16.85 20.57
CA TYR A 341 15.86 17.33 20.20
C TYR A 341 15.97 18.44 19.13
N LEU A 342 15.54 18.14 17.90
CA LEU A 342 15.51 19.06 16.77
C LEU A 342 14.08 19.50 16.45
N THR A 343 13.90 20.77 16.08
CA THR A 343 12.62 21.32 15.63
C THR A 343 12.29 20.97 14.18
N LEU A 344 11.04 21.14 13.74
CA LEU A 344 10.70 21.02 12.32
C LEU A 344 11.41 22.08 11.47
N LEU A 345 11.55 23.30 12.01
CA LEU A 345 12.39 24.33 11.44
C LEU A 345 13.85 23.87 11.36
N ASP A 346 14.36 23.22 12.40
CA ASP A 346 15.73 22.68 12.44
C ASP A 346 15.95 21.68 11.31
N LEU A 347 15.04 20.71 11.13
CA LEU A 347 15.12 19.77 10.01
C LEU A 347 15.04 20.47 8.65
N CYS A 348 14.14 21.45 8.47
CA CYS A 348 14.09 22.22 7.23
C CYS A 348 15.39 22.99 6.96
N LEU A 349 16.05 23.51 7.99
CA LEU A 349 17.32 24.21 7.88
C LEU A 349 18.48 23.25 7.58
N LEU A 350 18.57 22.12 8.28
CA LEU A 350 19.62 21.11 8.12
C LEU A 350 19.53 20.37 6.78
N CYS A 351 18.32 20.08 6.31
CA CYS A 351 18.06 19.51 4.99
C CYS A 351 18.07 20.57 3.85
N GLY A 352 18.30 21.86 4.16
CA GLY A 352 18.36 22.94 3.18
C GLY A 352 17.05 23.23 2.44
N HIS A 353 15.92 22.88 3.05
CA HIS A 353 14.59 22.95 2.45
C HIS A 353 13.94 24.33 2.67
N SER A 354 14.27 25.26 1.77
CA SER A 354 13.90 26.67 1.86
C SER A 354 12.40 26.95 2.00
N THR A 355 11.56 26.22 1.25
CA THR A 355 10.10 26.37 1.31
C THR A 355 9.52 25.92 2.64
N GLY A 356 10.02 24.81 3.20
CA GLY A 356 9.60 24.32 4.51
C GLY A 356 10.05 25.26 5.63
N ALA A 357 11.30 25.73 5.59
CA ALA A 357 11.81 26.68 6.58
C ALA A 357 11.01 28.01 6.59
N ARG A 358 10.57 28.48 5.41
CA ARG A 358 9.64 29.62 5.29
C ARG A 358 8.26 29.32 5.88
N LEU A 359 7.70 28.13 5.61
CA LEU A 359 6.39 27.70 6.12
C LEU A 359 6.40 27.62 7.64
N CYS A 360 7.37 26.92 8.24
CA CYS A 360 7.57 26.83 9.69
C CYS A 360 7.55 28.20 10.38
N MET A 361 8.26 29.19 9.83
CA MET A 361 8.29 30.53 10.40
C MET A 361 6.98 31.29 10.22
N SER A 362 6.26 31.09 9.10
CA SER A 362 4.91 31.65 8.91
C SER A 362 3.87 31.06 9.87
N LEU A 363 4.10 29.84 10.36
CA LEU A 363 3.30 29.16 11.39
C LEU A 363 3.75 29.50 12.83
N GLY A 364 4.69 30.43 13.00
CA GLY A 364 5.12 30.94 14.30
C GLY A 364 6.19 30.10 15.03
N LEU A 365 6.83 29.13 14.34
CA LEU A 365 7.93 28.31 14.89
C LEU A 365 9.22 29.12 15.05
N THR A 366 9.24 30.07 15.97
CA THR A 366 10.31 31.10 16.08
C THR A 366 11.56 30.67 16.86
N GLU A 367 11.56 29.46 17.42
CA GLU A 367 12.64 28.90 18.24
C GLU A 367 13.33 27.77 17.47
N MET A 368 14.66 27.89 17.26
CA MET A 368 15.53 26.79 16.80
C MET A 368 16.21 26.15 18.01
N SER A 369 16.52 24.84 17.95
CA SER A 369 17.38 24.24 18.98
C SER A 369 18.78 24.87 18.96
N ARG A 370 19.49 24.79 20.09
CA ARG A 370 20.89 25.24 20.20
C ARG A 370 21.82 24.54 19.20
N TRP A 371 21.45 23.33 18.75
CA TRP A 371 22.19 22.59 17.73
C TRP A 371 22.10 23.28 16.37
N THR A 372 20.89 23.59 15.90
CA THR A 372 20.72 24.25 14.58
C THR A 372 21.34 25.63 14.51
N GLN A 373 21.37 26.32 15.64
CA GLN A 373 22.02 27.62 15.78
C GLN A 373 23.51 27.56 15.42
N SER A 374 24.26 26.56 15.88
CA SER A 374 25.66 26.37 15.45
C SER A 374 25.76 25.77 14.05
N LEU A 375 24.88 24.80 13.73
CA LEU A 375 24.91 24.08 12.45
C LEU A 375 24.74 25.00 11.23
N CYS A 376 23.92 26.04 11.32
CA CYS A 376 23.63 26.94 10.17
C CYS A 376 24.71 27.98 9.88
N LEU A 377 25.71 28.15 10.75
CA LEU A 377 26.65 29.28 10.69
C LEU A 377 28.04 28.90 10.16
N ASP A 378 28.54 27.70 10.47
CA ASP A 378 29.94 27.31 10.18
C ASP A 378 30.11 25.98 9.44
N HIS A 379 31.32 25.75 8.91
CA HIS A 379 31.77 24.45 8.43
C HIS A 379 31.91 23.48 9.61
N LEU A 380 31.28 22.31 9.51
CA LEU A 380 30.98 21.50 10.68
C LEU A 380 32.13 20.67 11.23
N LEU A 381 32.28 20.77 12.54
CA LEU A 381 32.98 19.82 13.39
C LEU A 381 32.08 19.55 14.60
N PHE A 382 31.44 18.37 14.65
CA PHE A 382 30.61 17.95 15.78
C PHE A 382 31.52 17.51 16.94
N ALA A 383 31.98 18.47 17.74
CA ALA A 383 32.68 18.16 18.99
C ALA A 383 31.72 17.42 19.93
N CYS A 384 31.95 16.13 20.18
CA CYS A 384 31.13 15.38 21.12
C CYS A 384 31.27 16.00 22.53
N PRO A 385 30.16 16.25 23.26
CA PRO A 385 30.23 16.87 24.58
C PRO A 385 30.95 16.02 25.65
N VAL A 386 31.21 14.74 25.37
CA VAL A 386 31.92 13.82 26.29
C VAL A 386 33.43 13.78 26.04
N CYS A 387 33.88 13.60 24.78
CA CYS A 387 35.32 13.48 24.47
C CYS A 387 35.94 14.73 23.84
N GLY A 388 35.14 15.68 23.35
CA GLY A 388 35.60 16.84 22.60
C GLY A 388 36.11 16.54 21.19
N GLU A 389 36.22 15.27 20.79
CA GLU A 389 36.60 14.91 19.43
C GLU A 389 35.50 15.29 18.44
N ASN A 390 35.94 15.76 17.28
CA ASN A 390 35.07 16.14 16.18
C ASN A 390 34.64 14.88 15.43
N GLY A 391 33.64 14.18 15.97
CA GLY A 391 33.01 13.06 15.27
C GLY A 391 32.40 13.57 13.98
N ALA A 392 32.87 13.08 12.84
CA ALA A 392 32.08 13.10 11.63
C ALA A 392 30.97 12.05 11.83
N PRO A 393 29.68 12.42 12.01
CA PRO A 393 28.63 11.42 12.06
C PRO A 393 28.62 10.67 10.71
N GLU A 394 28.86 9.36 10.72
CA GLU A 394 29.08 8.60 9.47
C GLU A 394 27.83 8.65 8.55
N ASP A 395 26.64 8.89 9.12
CA ASP A 395 25.37 9.11 8.43
C ASP A 395 25.13 10.55 7.97
N TYR A 396 26.08 11.14 7.23
CA TYR A 396 25.95 12.50 6.65
C TYR A 396 24.80 12.67 5.63
N PHE A 397 24.09 11.61 5.25
CA PHE A 397 23.13 11.57 4.14
C PHE A 397 21.96 12.57 4.23
N LEU A 398 21.62 13.05 5.44
CA LEU A 398 20.53 14.01 5.65
C LEU A 398 20.99 15.49 5.61
N LEU A 399 22.26 15.79 5.87
CA LEU A 399 22.74 17.18 5.89
C LEU A 399 22.93 17.73 4.47
N ALA A 400 22.28 18.85 4.17
CA ALA A 400 22.45 19.53 2.89
C ALA A 400 23.76 20.35 2.84
N PRO A 401 24.30 20.63 1.63
CA PRO A 401 25.38 21.58 1.42
C PRO A 401 25.12 22.91 2.13
N PHE A 402 26.17 23.55 2.63
CA PHE A 402 26.09 24.75 3.47
C PHE A 402 25.29 25.87 2.79
N GLU A 403 25.42 26.02 1.48
CA GLU A 403 24.73 27.00 0.65
C GLU A 403 23.21 26.79 0.66
N LYS A 404 22.75 25.53 0.65
CA LYS A 404 21.31 25.19 0.74
C LYS A 404 20.77 25.42 2.15
N ARG A 405 21.55 25.11 3.18
CA ARG A 405 21.20 25.39 4.59
C ARG A 405 21.10 26.91 4.83
N GLN A 406 22.05 27.68 4.27
CA GLN A 406 22.04 29.14 4.28
C GLN A 406 20.85 29.74 3.52
N ALA A 407 20.49 29.19 2.34
CA ALA A 407 19.30 29.59 1.59
C ALA A 407 18.00 29.33 2.37
N ALA A 408 17.94 28.20 3.09
CA ALA A 408 16.80 27.89 3.96
C ALA A 408 16.72 28.85 5.16
N ALA A 409 17.84 29.19 5.79
CA ALA A 409 17.89 30.19 6.86
C ALA A 409 17.42 31.58 6.39
N ARG A 410 17.85 32.02 5.20
CA ARG A 410 17.35 33.27 4.57
C ARG A 410 15.84 33.22 4.34
N SER A 411 15.32 32.09 3.85
CA SER A 411 13.90 31.90 3.53
C SER A 411 13.02 31.83 4.79
N ALA A 412 13.54 31.33 5.90
CA ALA A 412 12.93 31.41 7.23
C ALA A 412 12.94 32.84 7.81
N LEU A 413 14.03 33.59 7.60
CA LEU A 413 14.20 34.93 8.16
C LEU A 413 13.15 35.93 7.65
N GLN A 414 12.77 35.84 6.37
CA GLN A 414 11.79 36.76 5.76
C GLN A 414 10.42 36.79 6.49
N PRO A 415 9.63 35.70 6.57
CA PRO A 415 8.34 35.72 7.24
C PRO A 415 8.48 36.01 8.74
N SER A 416 9.62 35.69 9.36
CA SER A 416 9.90 36.05 10.75
C SER A 416 10.01 37.56 10.96
N LEU A 417 10.73 38.25 10.07
CA LEU A 417 10.84 39.70 10.04
C LEU A 417 9.48 40.34 9.72
N GLU A 418 8.74 39.80 8.74
CA GLU A 418 7.40 40.26 8.40
C GLU A 418 6.44 40.14 9.59
N ALA A 419 6.43 39.00 10.29
CA ALA A 419 5.61 38.78 11.48
C ALA A 419 6.02 39.67 12.67
N ALA A 420 7.32 39.82 12.94
CA ALA A 420 7.82 40.72 13.99
C ALA A 420 7.48 42.19 13.69
N TRP A 421 7.62 42.62 12.44
CA TRP A 421 7.19 43.95 11.99
C TRP A 421 5.68 44.12 12.07
N GLN A 422 4.87 43.12 11.71
CA GLN A 422 3.42 43.19 11.87
C GLN A 422 3.01 43.29 13.35
N HIS A 423 3.58 42.47 14.23
CA HIS A 423 3.34 42.53 15.67
C HIS A 423 3.66 43.91 16.23
N ALA A 424 4.87 44.40 15.98
CA ALA A 424 5.31 45.72 16.45
C ALA A 424 4.50 46.87 15.81
N ARG A 425 4.02 46.73 14.56
CA ARG A 425 3.08 47.68 13.93
C ARG A 425 1.69 47.63 14.55
N CYS A 426 1.21 46.48 15.01
CA CYS A 426 -0.08 46.35 15.69
C CYS A 426 -0.01 46.95 17.11
N GLU A 427 1.06 46.66 17.86
CA GLU A 427 1.26 47.21 19.21
C GLU A 427 1.56 48.71 19.21
N MET A 428 2.37 49.21 18.27
CA MET A 428 2.88 50.59 18.31
C MET A 428 2.35 51.50 17.19
N GLY A 429 1.62 51.00 16.18
CA GLY A 429 1.46 51.66 14.88
C GLY A 429 0.86 53.07 14.90
N ILE A 430 -0.12 53.33 15.77
CA ILE A 430 -0.68 54.69 15.92
C ILE A 430 0.39 55.64 16.47
N ASN A 431 1.06 55.25 17.56
CA ASN A 431 2.07 56.07 18.22
C ASN A 431 3.33 56.25 17.35
N LEU A 432 3.79 55.19 16.69
CA LEU A 432 4.96 55.21 15.81
C LEU A 432 4.71 56.06 14.55
N SER A 433 3.54 55.97 13.93
CA SER A 433 3.21 56.81 12.77
C SER A 433 3.03 58.29 13.14
N GLN A 434 2.45 58.59 14.31
CA GLN A 434 2.38 59.95 14.85
C GLN A 434 3.77 60.51 15.21
N ALA A 435 4.66 59.67 15.76
CA ALA A 435 6.04 60.02 16.05
C ALA A 435 6.82 60.38 14.78
N MET A 436 6.81 59.50 13.78
CA MET A 436 7.51 59.69 12.51
C MET A 436 6.97 60.91 11.74
N ARG A 437 5.66 61.15 11.73
CA ARG A 437 5.08 62.38 11.17
C ARG A 437 5.49 63.65 11.93
N SER A 438 5.52 63.58 13.26
CA SER A 438 5.95 64.72 14.09
C SER A 438 7.42 65.06 13.84
N TRP A 439 8.28 64.05 13.73
CA TRP A 439 9.70 64.20 13.42
C TRP A 439 9.92 64.77 12.01
N ALA A 440 9.22 64.22 11.00
CA ALA A 440 9.29 64.71 9.62
C ALA A 440 8.81 66.16 9.47
N CYS A 441 7.92 66.63 10.35
CA CYS A 441 7.50 68.03 10.44
C CYS A 441 8.44 68.90 11.30
N GLY A 442 9.66 68.44 11.61
CA GLY A 442 10.66 69.18 12.38
C GLY A 442 10.34 69.38 13.86
N ARG A 443 9.36 68.65 14.42
CA ARG A 443 9.01 68.77 15.84
C ARG A 443 9.86 67.85 16.70
N VAL A 444 10.22 68.31 17.90
CA VAL A 444 10.95 67.52 18.89
C VAL A 444 10.08 66.33 19.31
N VAL A 445 10.56 65.12 19.02
CA VAL A 445 9.94 63.87 19.47
C VAL A 445 10.29 63.65 20.95
N PRO A 446 9.32 63.34 21.84
CA PRO A 446 9.64 63.02 23.23
C PRO A 446 10.61 61.84 23.34
N GLN A 447 11.60 61.92 24.23
CA GLN A 447 12.63 60.88 24.37
C GLN A 447 12.05 59.48 24.64
N SER A 448 10.92 59.39 25.35
CA SER A 448 10.19 58.13 25.53
C SER A 448 9.76 57.51 24.20
N VAL A 449 9.27 58.32 23.27
CA VAL A 449 8.82 57.90 21.94
C VAL A 449 10.02 57.57 21.04
N LEU A 450 11.11 58.34 21.11
CA LEU A 450 12.36 57.98 20.43
C LEU A 450 12.92 56.64 20.94
N ASN A 451 12.89 56.39 22.25
CA ASN A 451 13.26 55.11 22.84
C ASN A 451 12.34 53.96 22.39
N HIS A 452 11.05 54.23 22.11
CA HIS A 452 10.14 53.24 21.50
C HIS A 452 10.45 52.97 20.02
N VAL A 453 10.87 53.97 19.25
CA VAL A 453 11.34 53.79 17.87
C VAL A 453 12.64 52.98 17.85
N LEU A 454 13.54 53.21 18.81
CA LEU A 454 14.78 52.46 18.98
C LEU A 454 14.53 51.04 19.51
N SER A 455 13.55 50.82 20.39
CA SER A 455 13.16 49.46 20.81
C SER A 455 12.46 48.69 19.70
N PHE A 456 11.66 49.35 18.85
CA PHE A 456 11.11 48.78 17.62
C PHE A 456 12.23 48.27 16.68
N ALA A 457 13.36 48.97 16.60
CA ALA A 457 14.55 48.49 15.89
C ALA A 457 15.35 47.38 16.62
N ALA A 458 15.06 47.13 17.90
CA ALA A 458 15.81 46.21 18.76
C ALA A 458 15.10 44.86 19.04
N VAL A 459 13.80 44.72 18.75
CA VAL A 459 13.10 43.42 18.85
C VAL A 459 13.53 42.50 17.71
N ARG A 460 14.71 41.90 17.89
CA ARG A 460 15.29 40.90 16.98
C ARG A 460 14.59 39.54 17.17
N PRO A 461 14.05 38.90 16.11
CA PRO A 461 13.59 37.51 16.15
C PRO A 461 14.67 36.57 16.69
N GLY A 462 14.29 35.43 17.25
CA GLY A 462 15.25 34.44 17.79
C GLY A 462 16.33 34.05 16.77
N LEU A 463 15.91 33.77 15.53
CA LEU A 463 16.78 33.51 14.38
C LEU A 463 17.77 34.66 14.09
N LEU A 464 17.39 35.92 14.30
CA LEU A 464 18.25 37.08 14.04
C LEU A 464 19.26 37.34 15.17
N LYS A 465 18.94 36.96 16.42
CA LYS A 465 19.90 36.94 17.55
C LYS A 465 21.01 35.90 17.36
N VAL A 466 20.75 34.85 16.58
CA VAL A 466 21.70 33.78 16.25
C VAL A 466 22.64 34.20 15.11
N ILE A 467 22.17 35.08 14.22
CA ILE A 467 22.88 35.61 13.05
C ILE A 467 23.72 36.87 13.38
N ASP A 468 23.65 37.37 14.62
CA ASP A 468 24.22 38.64 15.08
C ASP A 468 25.70 38.81 14.67
N GLY A 469 25.99 39.84 13.87
CA GLY A 469 27.31 40.13 13.29
C GLY A 469 27.53 39.64 11.86
N ARG A 470 26.62 38.83 11.29
CA ARG A 470 26.65 38.34 9.90
C ARG A 470 25.40 38.70 9.08
N GLU A 471 24.61 39.66 9.56
CA GLU A 471 23.38 40.10 8.88
C GLU A 471 23.65 40.57 7.44
N THR A 472 24.79 41.22 7.19
CA THR A 472 25.18 41.69 5.85
C THR A 472 25.36 40.53 4.87
N GLU A 473 26.04 39.44 5.25
CA GLU A 473 26.30 38.27 4.41
C GLU A 473 25.01 37.51 4.06
N LEU A 474 24.05 37.45 4.98
CA LEU A 474 22.77 36.79 4.74
C LEU A 474 21.78 37.69 3.97
N LEU A 475 21.75 38.99 4.24
CA LEU A 475 20.80 39.91 3.60
C LEU A 475 21.21 40.39 2.20
N HIS A 476 22.49 40.38 1.83
CA HIS A 476 22.93 40.73 0.46
C HIS A 476 22.26 39.85 -0.62
N GLY A 477 21.95 38.59 -0.30
CA GLY A 477 21.22 37.69 -1.21
C GLY A 477 19.71 37.94 -1.30
N ILE A 478 19.13 38.76 -0.42
CA ILE A 478 17.70 39.11 -0.41
C ILE A 478 17.46 40.44 -1.17
N GLN A 479 18.47 41.32 -1.22
CA GLN A 479 18.40 42.64 -1.86
C GLN A 479 18.27 42.60 -3.39
N SER A 480 18.39 41.44 -4.04
CA SER A 480 18.20 41.27 -5.49
C SER A 480 16.74 41.14 -5.93
N SER A 481 15.78 41.16 -4.99
CA SER A 481 14.35 41.32 -5.30
C SER A 481 13.89 42.74 -4.92
N PRO A 482 13.43 43.58 -5.87
CA PRO A 482 12.98 44.95 -5.59
C PRO A 482 11.58 44.97 -4.96
N ILE A 483 11.45 44.40 -3.76
CA ILE A 483 10.20 44.33 -3.00
C ILE A 483 10.43 44.94 -1.61
N THR A 484 10.48 46.28 -1.54
CA THR A 484 9.89 47.06 -0.41
C THR A 484 10.00 48.57 -0.62
N ILE A 485 11.07 49.07 -1.25
CA ILE A 485 11.20 50.51 -1.51
C ILE A 485 10.31 50.91 -2.70
N ASP A 486 10.38 50.18 -3.82
CA ASP A 486 9.59 50.52 -5.01
C ASP A 486 8.08 50.37 -4.79
N PHE A 487 7.59 49.39 -4.04
CA PHE A 487 6.14 49.28 -3.79
C PHE A 487 5.57 50.48 -2.98
N PHE A 488 6.35 51.05 -2.05
CA PHE A 488 5.96 52.27 -1.34
C PHE A 488 6.22 53.52 -2.19
N ALA A 489 7.34 53.58 -2.93
CA ALA A 489 7.66 54.68 -3.82
C ALA A 489 6.65 54.79 -4.97
N GLU A 490 6.27 53.67 -5.61
CA GLU A 490 5.27 53.59 -6.68
C GLU A 490 3.88 53.94 -6.17
N ARG A 491 3.47 53.47 -4.98
CA ARG A 491 2.15 53.80 -4.43
C ARG A 491 2.06 55.27 -3.95
N MET A 492 3.15 55.83 -3.42
CA MET A 492 3.26 57.26 -3.12
C MET A 492 3.39 58.11 -4.39
N ALA A 493 4.13 57.64 -5.39
CA ALA A 493 4.29 58.28 -6.68
C ALA A 493 2.99 58.25 -7.48
N LYS A 494 2.18 57.20 -7.38
CA LYS A 494 0.86 57.11 -8.02
C LYS A 494 -0.13 58.08 -7.38
N ALA A 495 -0.17 58.17 -6.05
CA ALA A 495 -0.96 59.20 -5.35
C ALA A 495 -0.47 60.64 -5.66
N ALA A 496 0.84 60.85 -5.76
CA ALA A 496 1.43 62.14 -6.16
C ALA A 496 1.27 62.44 -7.67
N ALA A 497 1.20 61.41 -8.52
CA ALA A 497 1.00 61.51 -9.97
C ALA A 497 -0.47 61.77 -10.31
N GLU A 498 -1.42 61.21 -9.55
CA GLU A 498 -2.84 61.58 -9.65
C GLU A 498 -3.05 63.05 -9.25
N GLN A 499 -2.29 63.56 -8.27
CA GLN A 499 -2.26 65.00 -7.94
C GLN A 499 -1.50 65.87 -8.97
N ARG A 500 -0.48 65.35 -9.65
CA ARG A 500 0.29 66.08 -10.67
C ARG A 500 -0.31 66.01 -12.07
N SER A 501 -1.04 64.95 -12.42
CA SER A 501 -1.74 64.80 -13.71
C SER A 501 -2.90 65.79 -13.88
N ALA A 502 -3.28 66.51 -12.82
CA ALA A 502 -4.16 67.67 -12.89
C ALA A 502 -3.46 68.95 -13.38
N ASN A 503 -2.14 68.95 -13.60
CA ASN A 503 -1.38 70.16 -13.91
C ASN A 503 -0.20 69.90 -14.87
N CYS A 504 -0.20 70.59 -16.03
CA CYS A 504 0.80 70.52 -17.11
C CYS A 504 0.86 69.24 -17.97
N GLN A 505 0.12 69.28 -19.07
CA GLN A 505 0.61 68.75 -20.36
C GLN A 505 1.74 69.68 -20.86
N GLN A 506 2.98 69.22 -21.10
CA GLN A 506 3.86 69.70 -22.19
C GLN A 506 5.29 69.05 -22.26
N VAL A 507 5.74 68.79 -23.51
CA VAL A 507 7.12 68.55 -24.03
C VAL A 507 7.88 67.22 -23.79
N ASP A 508 7.82 66.34 -24.81
CA ASP A 508 8.89 65.70 -25.61
C ASP A 508 10.30 65.27 -25.06
N ALA A 509 10.54 63.94 -25.14
CA ALA A 509 11.49 63.21 -26.03
C ALA A 509 13.03 63.03 -25.78
N GLN A 510 13.46 61.77 -26.02
CA GLN A 510 14.66 61.23 -26.75
C GLN A 510 15.88 60.54 -26.06
N ASN A 511 16.19 59.34 -26.59
CA ASN A 511 17.48 58.59 -26.74
C ASN A 511 18.21 58.01 -25.49
N GLY A 512 19.01 56.91 -25.55
CA GLY A 512 19.32 55.90 -26.60
C GLY A 512 20.64 55.11 -26.33
N HIS A 513 20.83 53.93 -26.97
CA HIS A 513 22.03 53.01 -27.01
C HIS A 513 22.55 52.38 -25.68
N ASP A 514 22.88 51.09 -25.50
CA ASP A 514 23.66 50.04 -26.25
C ASP A 514 25.20 50.12 -25.94
N ASP A 515 26.05 49.06 -25.92
CA ASP A 515 26.00 47.69 -26.52
C ASP A 515 27.00 46.67 -25.83
N ASP A 516 27.14 45.44 -26.40
CA ASP A 516 28.29 44.49 -26.42
C ASP A 516 28.61 43.38 -25.36
N ALA A 517 29.22 42.29 -25.86
CA ALA A 517 29.69 41.03 -25.18
C ALA A 517 31.24 40.85 -25.36
N PRO A 518 31.90 39.67 -25.53
CA PRO A 518 31.71 38.26 -25.08
C PRO A 518 33.01 37.62 -24.45
N GLY A 519 33.08 36.30 -24.21
CA GLY A 519 34.39 35.58 -24.09
C GLY A 519 34.47 34.21 -23.35
N PHE A 520 34.91 33.16 -24.05
CA PHE A 520 35.23 31.77 -23.59
C PHE A 520 36.74 31.63 -23.16
N PRO A 521 37.39 30.46 -22.85
CA PRO A 521 37.02 29.03 -23.02
C PRO A 521 37.46 28.02 -21.90
N SER A 522 37.47 26.72 -22.25
CA SER A 522 37.55 25.46 -21.47
C SER A 522 38.85 24.62 -21.67
N VAL A 523 39.10 23.63 -20.77
CA VAL A 523 40.06 22.47 -20.87
C VAL A 523 39.52 21.34 -19.96
N GLU A 524 39.09 20.14 -20.40
CA GLU A 524 39.80 18.88 -20.80
C GLU A 524 40.48 18.02 -19.68
N GLU A 525 39.90 16.82 -19.44
CA GLU A 525 40.45 15.43 -19.39
C GLU A 525 41.71 15.05 -18.54
N ASN A 526 41.98 13.82 -18.04
CA ASN A 526 41.49 12.42 -18.25
C ASN A 526 41.79 11.51 -16.98
N PRO A 527 41.37 10.21 -16.91
CA PRO A 527 41.40 9.37 -15.68
C PRO A 527 42.46 8.24 -15.63
N LEU A 528 42.51 7.48 -14.51
CA LEU A 528 43.22 6.20 -14.37
C LEU A 528 42.43 5.15 -13.54
N ALA A 529 42.70 3.86 -13.79
CA ALA A 529 41.97 2.70 -13.23
C ALA A 529 42.90 1.70 -12.52
N PHE A 530 42.33 0.78 -11.71
CA PHE A 530 43.07 -0.33 -11.08
C PHE A 530 42.20 -1.60 -10.90
N ARG A 531 42.84 -2.79 -10.91
CA ARG A 531 42.23 -4.14 -10.83
C ARG A 531 43.20 -5.09 -10.11
N VAL A 532 42.71 -6.05 -9.29
CA VAL A 532 43.47 -7.24 -8.80
C VAL A 532 42.53 -8.44 -8.59
N ASP A 533 43.04 -9.65 -8.86
CA ASP A 533 42.44 -11.01 -8.80
C ASP A 533 42.30 -11.58 -7.36
N GLU A 534 41.34 -12.46 -7.00
CA GLU A 534 41.14 -13.92 -7.25
C GLU A 534 42.17 -14.88 -6.57
N SER A 535 41.69 -15.76 -5.67
CA SER A 535 42.38 -16.99 -5.22
C SER A 535 41.41 -17.99 -4.55
N ALA A 536 41.76 -19.28 -4.50
CA ALA A 536 40.87 -20.40 -4.17
C ALA A 536 41.55 -21.51 -3.33
N HIS A 537 40.76 -22.30 -2.60
CA HIS A 537 41.11 -23.60 -1.97
C HIS A 537 39.81 -24.34 -1.56
N ALA A 538 39.79 -25.61 -1.15
CA ALA A 538 40.42 -26.86 -1.63
C ALA A 538 39.71 -28.01 -0.87
N ALA A 539 39.48 -29.19 -1.50
CA ALA A 539 38.64 -30.24 -0.91
C ALA A 539 39.44 -31.41 -0.31
N GLY A 540 38.87 -32.09 0.70
CA GLY A 540 39.38 -33.33 1.29
C GLY A 540 38.26 -34.35 1.50
N ALA A 541 38.55 -35.63 1.21
CA ALA A 541 37.56 -36.72 1.24
C ALA A 541 37.79 -37.69 2.42
N LYS A 542 36.73 -38.34 2.88
CA LYS A 542 36.76 -39.47 3.84
C LYS A 542 35.86 -40.60 3.32
N ALA A 543 36.24 -41.85 3.63
CA ALA A 543 35.58 -43.06 3.15
C ALA A 543 34.43 -43.51 4.07
N SER A 544 33.40 -44.14 3.49
CA SER A 544 32.25 -44.76 4.14
C SER A 544 32.23 -46.29 3.94
N GLY A 545 31.47 -47.01 4.80
CA GLY A 545 31.41 -48.48 4.84
C GLY A 545 30.12 -49.08 4.26
N PRO A 546 30.08 -50.41 4.08
CA PRO A 546 29.18 -51.10 3.13
C PRO A 546 27.70 -51.21 3.53
N ASP A 547 27.30 -50.91 4.77
CA ASP A 547 25.88 -50.91 5.15
C ASP A 547 25.14 -49.61 4.73
N GLN A 548 25.86 -48.58 4.28
CA GLN A 548 25.22 -47.33 3.82
C GLN A 548 24.56 -47.47 2.44
N ASP A 549 24.98 -48.42 1.62
CA ASP A 549 24.57 -48.49 0.21
C ASP A 549 23.08 -48.84 0.06
N SER A 550 22.57 -49.78 0.86
CA SER A 550 21.14 -50.15 0.88
C SER A 550 20.22 -48.99 1.29
N THR A 551 20.63 -48.21 2.30
CA THR A 551 19.85 -47.02 2.72
C THR A 551 19.98 -45.88 1.72
N ASN A 552 21.14 -45.72 1.08
CA ASN A 552 21.33 -44.78 -0.03
C ASN A 552 20.47 -45.15 -1.24
N ASP A 553 20.34 -46.43 -1.60
CA ASP A 553 19.53 -46.88 -2.72
C ASP A 553 18.04 -46.59 -2.48
N LEU A 554 17.53 -46.84 -1.27
CA LEU A 554 16.14 -46.49 -0.91
C LEU A 554 15.91 -44.97 -0.89
N LEU A 555 16.82 -44.20 -0.29
CA LEU A 555 16.72 -42.74 -0.29
C LEU A 555 16.87 -42.14 -1.69
N THR A 556 17.65 -42.78 -2.56
CA THR A 556 17.79 -42.42 -3.98
C THR A 556 16.51 -42.78 -4.74
N ALA A 557 15.89 -43.93 -4.50
CA ALA A 557 14.59 -44.29 -5.08
C ALA A 557 13.47 -43.32 -4.65
N ILE A 558 13.43 -42.91 -3.37
CA ILE A 558 12.46 -41.92 -2.86
C ILE A 558 12.71 -40.53 -3.45
N ARG A 559 13.98 -40.11 -3.61
CA ARG A 559 14.33 -38.85 -4.31
C ARG A 559 13.90 -38.89 -5.78
N ASN A 560 14.27 -39.95 -6.50
CA ASN A 560 13.94 -40.13 -7.91
C ASN A 560 12.41 -40.17 -8.13
N SER A 561 11.66 -40.84 -7.25
CA SER A 561 10.19 -40.86 -7.27
C SER A 561 9.58 -39.46 -7.13
N LYS A 562 10.15 -38.59 -6.29
CA LYS A 562 9.71 -37.18 -6.15
C LYS A 562 10.14 -36.27 -7.32
N ASP A 563 11.18 -36.63 -8.07
CA ASP A 563 11.59 -35.91 -9.27
C ASP A 563 10.78 -36.34 -10.52
N ASP A 564 10.10 -37.49 -10.45
CA ASP A 564 9.21 -38.03 -11.49
C ASP A 564 7.75 -37.53 -11.37
N ALA A 565 7.58 -36.20 -11.29
CA ALA A 565 6.29 -35.56 -11.49
C ALA A 565 5.57 -36.07 -12.77
N PRO A 566 4.24 -36.11 -12.84
CA PRO A 566 3.55 -36.33 -14.12
C PRO A 566 3.84 -35.16 -15.10
N PRO A 567 3.90 -35.39 -16.42
CA PRO A 567 3.96 -34.30 -17.39
C PRO A 567 2.61 -33.58 -17.48
N LEU A 568 2.64 -32.30 -17.89
CA LEU A 568 1.44 -31.47 -18.09
C LEU A 568 0.56 -31.93 -19.26
N SER A 569 1.15 -32.65 -20.23
CA SER A 569 0.44 -33.22 -21.38
C SER A 569 1.00 -34.62 -21.71
N GLY A 570 0.25 -35.37 -22.52
CA GLY A 570 0.69 -36.67 -23.04
C GLY A 570 1.99 -36.62 -23.84
N ASP A 571 2.33 -35.46 -24.41
CA ASP A 571 3.57 -35.22 -25.18
C ASP A 571 4.81 -35.05 -24.28
N GLY A 572 4.65 -35.09 -22.95
CA GLY A 572 5.75 -34.98 -22.01
C GLY A 572 6.20 -33.55 -21.71
N VAL A 573 5.32 -32.54 -21.86
CA VAL A 573 5.59 -31.15 -21.48
C VAL A 573 5.77 -31.04 -19.96
N VAL A 574 6.78 -30.29 -19.50
CA VAL A 574 7.11 -30.11 -18.08
C VAL A 574 7.58 -28.69 -17.78
N ILE A 575 7.43 -28.26 -16.52
CA ILE A 575 7.99 -27.00 -16.02
C ILE A 575 9.36 -27.27 -15.38
N PHE A 576 10.37 -26.52 -15.80
CA PHE A 576 11.68 -26.45 -15.15
C PHE A 576 11.84 -25.11 -14.44
N ARG A 577 12.03 -25.15 -13.13
CA ARG A 577 12.24 -23.99 -12.25
C ARG A 577 13.73 -23.78 -11.95
N PHE A 578 14.22 -22.55 -12.16
CA PHE A 578 15.58 -22.17 -11.76
C PHE A 578 15.65 -21.83 -10.26
N ARG A 579 16.41 -22.61 -9.48
CA ARG A 579 16.54 -22.36 -8.02
C ARG A 579 17.33 -21.10 -7.66
N ARG A 580 18.33 -20.71 -8.46
CA ARG A 580 19.22 -19.54 -8.22
C ARG A 580 19.76 -19.03 -9.57
N ARG A 581 20.19 -17.76 -9.60
CA ARG A 581 20.87 -17.10 -10.76
C ARG A 581 20.08 -17.14 -12.09
N SER A 582 18.74 -17.22 -12.04
CA SER A 582 17.89 -17.24 -13.25
C SER A 582 18.05 -15.99 -14.13
N ASN A 583 18.40 -14.85 -13.55
CA ASN A 583 18.40 -13.54 -14.21
C ASN A 583 19.82 -12.99 -14.44
N THR A 584 20.85 -13.86 -14.49
CA THR A 584 22.17 -13.44 -14.96
C THR A 584 22.17 -13.28 -16.47
N GLU A 585 22.99 -12.36 -16.96
CA GLU A 585 23.15 -12.09 -18.40
C GLU A 585 23.58 -13.36 -19.15
N ASP A 586 24.52 -14.13 -18.61
CA ASP A 586 24.93 -15.44 -19.16
C ASP A 586 23.76 -16.43 -19.38
N VAL A 587 22.78 -16.45 -18.46
CA VAL A 587 21.62 -17.35 -18.57
C VAL A 587 20.64 -16.83 -19.63
N ASN A 588 20.41 -15.53 -19.68
CA ASN A 588 19.60 -14.90 -20.73
C ASN A 588 20.22 -15.11 -22.11
N ASN A 589 21.53 -14.89 -22.24
CA ASN A 589 22.28 -15.05 -23.50
C ASN A 589 22.22 -16.51 -24.01
N ILE A 590 22.26 -17.51 -23.12
CA ILE A 590 22.10 -18.92 -23.52
C ILE A 590 20.65 -19.28 -23.85
N LEU A 591 19.67 -18.73 -23.12
CA LEU A 591 18.25 -19.01 -23.36
C LEU A 591 17.71 -18.37 -24.63
N PHE A 592 18.19 -17.17 -24.99
CA PHE A 592 17.61 -16.34 -26.05
C PHE A 592 18.48 -16.21 -27.31
N ASP A 593 19.65 -16.84 -27.37
CA ASP A 593 20.44 -16.97 -28.61
C ASP A 593 19.85 -18.08 -29.52
N PRO A 594 19.21 -17.74 -30.66
CA PRO A 594 18.61 -18.73 -31.55
C PRO A 594 19.66 -19.57 -32.30
N ASN A 595 20.92 -19.13 -32.36
CA ASN A 595 22.04 -19.87 -32.96
C ASN A 595 22.91 -20.55 -31.89
N GLY A 596 22.45 -20.54 -30.63
CA GLY A 596 23.19 -20.98 -29.47
C GLY A 596 23.11 -22.50 -29.21
N PRO A 597 23.46 -22.95 -28.00
CA PRO A 597 23.40 -24.36 -27.62
C PRO A 597 21.98 -24.96 -27.64
N LEU A 598 20.95 -24.12 -27.73
CA LEU A 598 19.53 -24.47 -27.70
C LEU A 598 18.83 -24.25 -29.06
N THR A 599 19.60 -24.14 -30.15
CA THR A 599 19.09 -23.90 -31.52
C THR A 599 17.95 -24.85 -31.90
N ASP A 600 18.01 -26.14 -31.53
CA ASP A 600 16.95 -27.10 -31.82
C ASP A 600 15.63 -26.82 -31.09
N LEU A 601 15.69 -26.27 -29.87
CA LEU A 601 14.52 -25.86 -29.11
C LEU A 601 13.91 -24.56 -29.66
N HIS A 602 14.75 -23.59 -30.02
CA HIS A 602 14.34 -22.37 -30.71
C HIS A 602 13.65 -22.71 -32.03
N ARG A 603 14.29 -23.55 -32.86
CA ARG A 603 13.77 -24.00 -34.15
C ARG A 603 12.39 -24.64 -34.02
N ARG A 604 12.17 -25.52 -33.04
CA ARG A 604 10.86 -26.15 -32.77
C ARG A 604 9.74 -25.13 -32.53
N VAL A 605 10.03 -24.05 -31.82
CA VAL A 605 9.05 -23.00 -31.47
C VAL A 605 8.83 -22.02 -32.62
N LEU A 606 9.92 -21.61 -33.29
CA LEU A 606 9.90 -20.68 -34.42
C LEU A 606 9.28 -21.31 -35.69
N GLU A 607 9.53 -22.59 -35.98
CA GLU A 607 8.89 -23.32 -37.10
C GLU A 607 7.37 -23.46 -36.92
N ALA A 608 6.88 -23.42 -35.68
CA ALA A 608 5.45 -23.39 -35.35
C ALA A 608 4.83 -21.97 -35.38
N GLY A 609 5.63 -20.93 -35.64
CA GLY A 609 5.18 -19.53 -35.62
C GLY A 609 4.98 -18.96 -34.22
N CYS A 610 5.56 -19.58 -33.19
CA CYS A 610 5.52 -19.10 -31.81
C CYS A 610 6.82 -18.33 -31.45
N GLU A 611 6.75 -17.50 -30.41
CA GLU A 611 7.92 -16.84 -29.81
C GLU A 611 8.44 -17.64 -28.61
N VAL A 612 9.75 -17.61 -28.37
CA VAL A 612 10.38 -18.28 -27.21
C VAL A 612 10.18 -17.50 -25.90
N ALA A 613 10.01 -16.19 -25.97
CA ALA A 613 9.78 -15.33 -24.80
C ALA A 613 8.71 -14.27 -25.09
N PRO A 614 7.45 -14.68 -25.35
CA PRO A 614 6.39 -13.75 -25.68
C PRO A 614 6.03 -12.89 -24.47
N GLY A 615 5.82 -11.59 -24.68
CA GLY A 615 5.56 -10.62 -23.60
C GLY A 615 4.27 -10.84 -22.80
N TRP A 616 3.40 -11.77 -23.22
CA TRP A 616 2.20 -12.19 -22.49
C TRP A 616 2.43 -13.37 -21.54
N CYS A 617 3.59 -14.04 -21.59
CA CYS A 617 3.88 -15.21 -20.77
C CYS A 617 4.64 -14.81 -19.48
N PRO A 618 4.20 -15.28 -18.29
CA PRO A 618 4.92 -15.02 -17.05
C PRO A 618 6.19 -15.89 -16.90
N ALA A 619 6.29 -17.00 -17.64
CA ALA A 619 7.48 -17.86 -17.65
C ALA A 619 8.64 -17.19 -18.39
N LYS A 620 9.87 -17.56 -18.04
CA LYS A 620 11.10 -16.98 -18.61
C LYS A 620 11.33 -17.39 -20.07
N ALA A 621 10.97 -18.62 -20.44
CA ALA A 621 11.07 -19.12 -21.81
C ALA A 621 10.11 -20.29 -22.08
N LEU A 622 9.65 -20.38 -23.32
CA LEU A 622 8.84 -21.45 -23.88
C LEU A 622 9.66 -22.18 -24.96
N PHE A 623 9.93 -23.46 -24.75
CA PHE A 623 10.56 -24.38 -25.72
C PHE A 623 9.58 -25.44 -26.26
N VAL A 624 8.29 -25.16 -26.11
CA VAL A 624 7.15 -25.90 -26.65
C VAL A 624 6.23 -24.87 -27.32
N PRO A 625 5.73 -25.12 -28.54
CA PRO A 625 4.77 -24.23 -29.19
C PRO A 625 3.45 -24.23 -28.41
N LEU A 626 3.14 -23.10 -27.76
CA LEU A 626 1.96 -22.89 -26.94
C LEU A 626 1.35 -21.53 -27.26
N THR A 627 0.02 -21.50 -27.38
CA THR A 627 -0.75 -20.27 -27.52
C THR A 627 -1.07 -19.65 -26.14
N GLN A 628 -1.36 -18.35 -26.12
CA GLN A 628 -1.80 -17.66 -24.91
C GLN A 628 -3.05 -18.32 -24.29
N GLN A 629 -3.97 -18.82 -25.12
CA GLN A 629 -5.17 -19.52 -24.66
C GLN A 629 -4.82 -20.83 -23.94
N GLN A 630 -3.97 -21.68 -24.54
CA GLN A 630 -3.57 -22.95 -23.92
C GLN A 630 -2.79 -22.73 -22.61
N LEU A 631 -1.97 -21.68 -22.53
CA LEU A 631 -1.31 -21.34 -21.26
C LEU A 631 -2.32 -20.81 -20.23
N GLY A 632 -3.33 -20.06 -20.66
CA GLY A 632 -4.45 -19.64 -19.81
C GLY A 632 -5.24 -20.82 -19.27
N GLU A 633 -5.55 -21.82 -20.10
CA GLU A 633 -6.23 -23.06 -19.69
C GLU A 633 -5.38 -23.88 -18.69
N LEU A 634 -4.06 -23.92 -18.86
CA LEU A 634 -3.13 -24.55 -17.90
C LEU A 634 -2.99 -23.80 -16.57
N LEU A 635 -3.22 -22.48 -16.56
CA LEU A 635 -3.10 -21.61 -15.38
C LEU A 635 -4.45 -21.29 -14.71
N GLN A 636 -5.58 -21.68 -15.31
CA GLN A 636 -6.90 -21.36 -14.77
C GLN A 636 -7.12 -22.11 -13.43
N PRO A 637 -7.48 -21.40 -12.34
CA PRO A 637 -7.77 -22.02 -11.05
C PRO A 637 -8.85 -23.10 -11.13
N GLU A 638 -9.82 -22.91 -12.01
CA GLU A 638 -11.04 -23.71 -12.11
C GLU A 638 -10.83 -25.10 -12.73
N ALA A 639 -9.80 -25.29 -13.58
CA ALA A 639 -9.63 -26.52 -14.35
C ALA A 639 -9.13 -27.72 -13.51
N GLN A 640 -8.29 -27.46 -12.51
CA GLN A 640 -7.70 -28.48 -11.62
C GLN A 640 -7.19 -27.93 -10.27
N GLY A 641 -7.59 -26.72 -9.87
CA GLY A 641 -7.06 -26.06 -8.66
C GLY A 641 -5.63 -25.58 -8.84
N SER A 642 -5.39 -24.68 -9.81
CA SER A 642 -4.10 -24.08 -10.22
C SER A 642 -2.89 -24.50 -9.39
N ILE A 643 -2.32 -25.65 -9.75
CA ILE A 643 -1.26 -26.30 -8.96
C ILE A 643 0.13 -25.66 -9.24
N TYR A 644 0.24 -24.81 -10.27
CA TYR A 644 1.49 -24.24 -10.76
C TYR A 644 1.41 -22.72 -10.92
N GLU A 645 2.06 -21.99 -10.01
CA GLU A 645 2.36 -20.58 -10.21
C GLU A 645 3.55 -20.43 -11.17
N LEU A 646 3.32 -20.00 -12.42
CA LEU A 646 4.43 -19.68 -13.34
C LEU A 646 4.98 -18.27 -13.08
N GLY A 647 6.31 -18.14 -13.01
CA GLY A 647 6.98 -16.84 -12.92
C GLY A 647 8.29 -16.78 -13.72
N GLY A 648 8.95 -15.61 -13.68
CA GLY A 648 10.15 -15.30 -14.47
C GLY A 648 11.42 -16.11 -14.15
N ARG A 649 11.28 -17.25 -13.46
CA ARG A 649 12.31 -18.26 -13.18
C ARG A 649 11.99 -19.62 -13.80
N ASP A 650 10.85 -19.75 -14.48
CA ASP A 650 10.34 -21.02 -15.00
C ASP A 650 10.52 -21.12 -16.51
N VAL A 651 10.73 -22.34 -17.01
CA VAL A 651 10.91 -22.66 -18.42
C VAL A 651 10.03 -23.85 -18.76
N LEU A 652 9.19 -23.73 -19.79
CA LEU A 652 8.38 -24.85 -20.28
C LEU A 652 9.12 -25.54 -21.42
N ALA A 653 9.39 -26.84 -21.27
CA ALA A 653 10.09 -27.66 -22.26
C ALA A 653 9.57 -29.11 -22.22
N LEU A 654 10.00 -29.97 -23.13
CA LEU A 654 9.70 -31.40 -23.05
C LEU A 654 10.61 -32.07 -21.99
N LYS A 655 10.16 -33.17 -21.38
CA LYS A 655 10.96 -33.97 -20.43
C LYS A 655 12.30 -34.40 -21.05
N SER A 656 12.32 -34.66 -22.36
CA SER A 656 13.52 -34.99 -23.16
C SER A 656 14.53 -33.86 -23.28
N ASP A 657 14.12 -32.60 -23.13
CA ASP A 657 14.99 -31.43 -23.35
C ASP A 657 15.91 -31.15 -22.13
N ALA A 658 15.69 -31.84 -21.01
CA ALA A 658 16.41 -31.66 -19.75
C ALA A 658 17.94 -31.73 -19.91
N ASP A 659 18.43 -32.69 -20.69
CA ASP A 659 19.88 -32.88 -20.92
C ASP A 659 20.46 -31.79 -21.84
N MET A 660 19.68 -31.29 -22.80
CA MET A 660 20.09 -30.19 -23.68
C MET A 660 20.20 -28.88 -22.89
N LEU A 661 19.20 -28.57 -22.05
CA LEU A 661 19.21 -27.42 -21.15
C LEU A 661 20.37 -27.49 -20.15
N ASN A 662 20.56 -28.62 -19.46
CA ASN A 662 21.68 -28.83 -18.55
C ASN A 662 23.04 -28.76 -19.28
N GLY A 663 23.12 -29.29 -20.51
CA GLY A 663 24.30 -29.24 -21.37
C GLY A 663 24.67 -27.81 -21.77
N ALA A 664 23.70 -26.99 -22.14
CA ALA A 664 23.87 -25.58 -22.46
C ALA A 664 24.45 -24.80 -21.27
N PHE A 665 23.85 -24.92 -20.09
CA PHE A 665 24.32 -24.24 -18.88
C PHE A 665 25.67 -24.76 -18.35
N ARG A 666 26.22 -25.88 -18.86
CA ARG A 666 27.61 -26.27 -18.54
C ARG A 666 28.65 -25.25 -19.00
N LYS A 667 28.33 -24.40 -19.99
CA LYS A 667 29.21 -23.31 -20.45
C LYS A 667 29.38 -22.20 -19.41
N ILE A 668 28.42 -22.01 -18.50
CA ILE A 668 28.50 -21.02 -17.42
C ILE A 668 29.45 -21.50 -16.31
N ARG A 669 30.20 -20.56 -15.72
CA ARG A 669 31.04 -20.77 -14.53
C ARG A 669 30.27 -21.50 -13.44
N ARG A 670 30.90 -22.49 -12.78
CA ARG A 670 30.22 -23.40 -11.83
C ARG A 670 29.50 -22.69 -10.67
N LYS A 671 29.94 -21.50 -10.27
CA LYS A 671 29.34 -20.66 -9.21
C LYS A 671 28.03 -19.99 -9.63
N ASP A 672 27.89 -19.69 -10.92
CA ASP A 672 26.81 -18.88 -11.48
C ASP A 672 25.87 -19.70 -12.37
N ARG A 673 26.26 -20.94 -12.71
CA ARG A 673 25.43 -21.94 -13.39
C ARG A 673 24.12 -22.17 -12.62
N PRO A 674 22.95 -21.90 -13.23
CA PRO A 674 21.68 -22.16 -12.57
C PRO A 674 21.46 -23.67 -12.42
N LYS A 675 20.79 -24.08 -11.35
CA LYS A 675 20.26 -25.44 -11.20
C LYS A 675 18.81 -25.45 -11.68
N LEU A 676 18.55 -26.24 -12.71
CA LEU A 676 17.20 -26.62 -13.12
C LEU A 676 16.67 -27.65 -12.12
N ARG A 677 15.47 -27.41 -11.60
CA ARG A 677 14.65 -28.43 -10.92
C ARG A 677 13.41 -28.63 -11.78
N ARG A 678 12.93 -29.86 -11.94
CA ARG A 678 11.57 -30.07 -12.44
C ARG A 678 10.59 -29.68 -11.34
N GLU A 679 9.59 -28.87 -11.67
CA GLU A 679 8.57 -28.53 -10.68
C GLU A 679 7.53 -29.66 -10.65
N ALA A 680 7.30 -30.19 -9.45
CA ALA A 680 6.24 -31.15 -9.19
C ALA A 680 4.95 -30.37 -8.86
N PRO A 681 3.77 -30.92 -9.15
CA PRO A 681 2.52 -30.33 -8.69
C PRO A 681 2.60 -30.14 -7.16
N HIS A 682 2.24 -28.94 -6.68
CA HIS A 682 2.11 -28.65 -5.26
C HIS A 682 0.92 -29.42 -4.67
N GLU A 683 1.16 -30.68 -4.29
CA GLU A 683 0.28 -31.42 -3.40
C GLU A 683 0.16 -30.63 -2.10
N SER A 684 -1.02 -30.04 -1.87
CA SER A 684 -1.33 -29.28 -0.67
C SER A 684 -1.43 -30.21 0.55
N ASN A 685 -0.29 -30.65 1.06
CA ASN A 685 -0.20 -31.37 2.33
C ASN A 685 -0.57 -30.39 3.46
N PRO A 686 -1.67 -30.61 4.20
CA PRO A 686 -2.16 -29.64 5.18
C PRO A 686 -1.29 -29.51 6.44
N ASP A 687 -0.33 -30.43 6.65
CA ASP A 687 0.40 -30.59 7.91
C ASP A 687 1.92 -30.27 7.81
N GLY A 688 2.35 -29.53 6.79
CA GLY A 688 3.77 -29.27 6.50
C GLY A 688 4.33 -27.98 7.14
N ASP A 689 4.70 -28.04 8.42
CA ASP A 689 5.31 -26.93 9.16
C ASP A 689 6.62 -26.41 8.52
N GLY A 690 6.75 -25.08 8.45
CA GLY A 690 7.76 -24.37 7.66
C GLY A 690 9.10 -24.23 8.37
N SER A 691 9.96 -25.24 8.28
CA SER A 691 11.38 -25.11 8.63
C SER A 691 12.23 -24.87 7.37
N ASP A 692 12.76 -23.64 7.23
CA ASP A 692 13.69 -23.29 6.15
C ASP A 692 15.08 -23.92 6.40
N ASP A 693 15.61 -24.56 5.37
CA ASP A 693 16.55 -25.68 5.51
C ASP A 693 18.01 -25.21 5.68
N SER A 694 18.35 -24.85 6.93
CA SER A 694 19.71 -24.47 7.35
C SER A 694 20.54 -25.67 7.83
N ASN A 695 20.94 -26.56 6.91
CA ASN A 695 21.98 -27.60 7.09
C ASN A 695 21.92 -28.39 8.43
N GLY A 696 20.84 -29.14 8.66
CA GLY A 696 20.77 -30.15 9.74
C GLY A 696 20.96 -31.59 9.21
N GLU A 697 21.75 -32.41 9.90
CA GLU A 697 21.78 -33.87 9.64
C GLU A 697 20.43 -34.52 10.02
N PRO A 698 19.97 -35.55 9.29
CA PRO A 698 18.65 -36.14 9.53
C PRO A 698 18.62 -36.99 10.80
N LEU A 699 17.90 -36.51 11.83
CA LEU A 699 17.63 -37.28 13.04
C LEU A 699 16.55 -38.34 12.75
N ALA A 700 16.92 -39.62 12.76
CA ALA A 700 15.99 -40.72 12.50
C ALA A 700 15.02 -40.95 13.68
N MET A 701 13.75 -40.59 13.49
CA MET A 701 12.69 -40.85 14.48
C MET A 701 11.98 -42.17 14.16
N MET A 702 12.21 -43.22 14.96
CA MET A 702 11.43 -44.47 14.88
C MET A 702 10.03 -44.26 15.47
N GLN A 703 8.99 -44.34 14.63
CA GLN A 703 7.60 -44.33 15.10
C GLN A 703 7.13 -45.77 15.35
N GLY A 704 7.18 -46.19 16.61
CA GLY A 704 6.64 -47.49 17.05
C GLY A 704 5.13 -47.43 17.22
N GLY A 705 4.40 -48.35 16.58
CA GLY A 705 2.94 -48.40 16.69
C GLY A 705 2.45 -49.14 17.95
N LEU A 706 1.33 -48.66 18.50
CA LEU A 706 0.46 -49.43 19.40
C LEU A 706 -1.00 -49.23 19.01
N ARG A 707 -1.75 -50.33 18.93
CA ARG A 707 -3.22 -50.32 18.95
C ARG A 707 -3.70 -50.23 20.39
N THR A 708 -4.76 -49.47 20.63
CA THR A 708 -5.85 -49.92 21.51
C THR A 708 -7.19 -49.33 21.04
N ASP A 709 -8.05 -50.25 20.64
CA ASP A 709 -9.50 -50.23 20.76
C ASP A 709 -10.01 -49.71 22.12
N SER A 710 -11.00 -48.81 22.11
CA SER A 710 -12.06 -48.73 23.12
C SER A 710 -13.21 -47.81 22.71
N SER A 711 -14.43 -48.34 22.78
CA SER A 711 -15.69 -47.64 22.59
C SER A 711 -16.05 -46.77 23.80
N LEU A 712 -16.26 -45.48 23.60
CA LEU A 712 -17.02 -44.62 24.51
C LEU A 712 -18.01 -43.77 23.69
N GLY A 713 -19.28 -43.83 24.07
CA GLY A 713 -20.36 -43.15 23.36
C GLY A 713 -20.42 -41.66 23.67
N PHE A 714 -20.72 -40.85 22.67
CA PHE A 714 -21.03 -39.43 22.84
C PHE A 714 -22.39 -39.25 23.52
N PRO A 715 -22.50 -38.40 24.56
CA PRO A 715 -23.80 -38.00 25.08
C PRO A 715 -24.47 -37.02 24.10
N MET A 716 -25.71 -37.30 23.71
CA MET A 716 -26.57 -36.31 23.06
C MET A 716 -27.01 -35.27 24.09
N TYR A 717 -26.81 -33.99 23.79
CA TYR A 717 -27.48 -32.91 24.51
C TYR A 717 -28.82 -32.62 23.83
N SER A 718 -29.91 -32.86 24.57
CA SER A 718 -31.27 -32.57 24.15
C SER A 718 -31.66 -31.12 24.41
N ASP A 719 -32.48 -30.56 23.52
CA ASP A 719 -33.10 -29.24 23.68
C ASP A 719 -33.80 -29.04 25.04
N ALA A 720 -33.60 -27.86 25.64
CA ALA A 720 -34.65 -27.12 26.35
C ALA A 720 -34.13 -25.75 26.84
N MET A 721 -34.65 -24.66 26.27
CA MET A 721 -35.17 -23.56 27.09
C MET A 721 -36.11 -22.65 26.31
N THR A 722 -37.41 -22.89 26.48
CA THR A 722 -38.44 -21.86 26.40
C THR A 722 -38.47 -21.07 27.71
N LEU A 723 -38.11 -19.79 27.67
CA LEU A 723 -38.86 -18.67 28.29
C LEU A 723 -38.26 -17.32 27.90
#